data_AF-A0A8U0TNF0-F1
#
_entry.id   AF-A0A8U0TNF0-F1
#
_cell.length_a   1.000
_cell.length_b   1.000
_cell.length_c   1.000
_cell.angle_alpha   90.00
_cell.angle_beta   90.00
_cell.angle_gamma   90.00
#
_symmetry.space_group_name_H-M   'P 1'
#
loop_
_entity.id
_entity.type
_entity.pdbx_description
1 polymer ?
#
loop_
_entity_poly.entity_id
_entity_poly.type
_entity_poly.pdbx_seq_one_letter_code
_entity_poly.pdbx_strand_id
1 'polypeptide(L)'
;MEPSPAKGKPQGRLLVSTTLDAKDELEERLERCVGIVTSLTNGLSEREANDAITANVCKGPQQHEEVCLGLFALLLTEPPQAQRCYRDLTLVNRDGMNVVLIKINQILMEKFLKLQDVCRTQLVWLVRELVKSGVIGADGILMTLMKQIAGGDITNKNLWLAENVLDILVEQREWVLKSGMLIAMSVYTYLRLIVDHGTPALLVLRQKEVDFCIGLLREKFMECFIIGRDLVRLLQIVARIPEMELLWKDLLHNPQALSPQFTGLLQLLTARTSRKFLACRLTPDMETKLLFMTSRVRFGQQKRYQDWFQRQYLSTAESQSLRCDLIRYICGVVHPSNEVLSSDILPRWAIIGWLLTTCTSNVAASNAKLALFYDWLFFSPEKDSIMNIEPAILVMHHSMKPHPAITATLLDFMCRIIPHFFPPLEGQVRQGVFNSLTFIMEKRVLAHLAPLFDNPKLDRELRSMLRERFPEFCSSPSPPTEGRDEVKMEESVSLEMDNHVLLDKEDGCYDNTEAAFSDDEEEINNKGNKKREFRFHPIKEAIIEEPADITPYVDQLDDMMKEKVLQLQKGSDTETHCEVMQEIVDLILEEDFESEQMSTLASCLAELFKGHFRGDVLPDEITEESLEESVCKPVCLVFRNLCQMQEDNSGFSVLLEMLAELYQKQPKIGYHLLYYLKASKAAMGKMSLYESFAQATALGDLHTCLMMDMKACQEDDIRLLCYLTPSIYTEFPDETLRSAELLNMIVAVIDSTQLQELMCHVMIGNLVMFRKDSVLNILIQSLDWETFEQYSTWQLFLAHSIPLETIIPILQHLKYKEHPEALSCLLLQLRREKPSGEMVKMVLSRPCHPEDQFTTSILRHWAAKHDDVLGEHIKALLIKNNNLPRKRQSLRSSSSKLAQLTLEQILEHMDNLRLNLSNTKNSFFTQTPILQALQHVQASCDEAHKMRFSDLFSLAEEYEEPSSKPPKSRRKAPASSPRSRKGAATPVSNEEESASSSASEEEDSKPKAPKRKRKGSSAVASDSD
;
A
#
# COMPACT_ATOMS: atom_id res chain seq x y z
N MET A 1 -28.54 -39.12 23.31
CA MET A 1 -27.12 -39.28 22.92
C MET A 1 -26.63 -37.92 22.53
N GLU A 2 -25.64 -37.38 23.23
CA GLU A 2 -24.96 -36.15 22.79
C GLU A 2 -24.04 -36.50 21.59
N PRO A 3 -23.83 -35.58 20.64
CA PRO A 3 -22.85 -35.78 19.59
C PRO A 3 -21.45 -35.78 20.23
N SER A 4 -20.66 -36.81 19.94
CA SER A 4 -19.27 -36.88 20.43
C SER A 4 -18.47 -35.67 19.90
N PRO A 5 -17.61 -35.04 20.72
CA PRO A 5 -16.82 -33.91 20.27
C PRO A 5 -15.94 -34.33 19.08
N ALA A 6 -15.92 -33.49 18.05
CA ALA A 6 -15.10 -33.72 16.87
C ALA A 6 -13.63 -33.84 17.30
N LYS A 7 -12.98 -34.95 16.96
CA LYS A 7 -11.54 -35.14 17.23
C LYS A 7 -10.77 -34.03 16.51
N GLY A 8 -10.19 -33.12 17.28
CA GLY A 8 -9.28 -32.10 16.76
C GLY A 8 -8.15 -32.75 15.96
N LYS A 9 -7.69 -32.08 14.91
CA LYS A 9 -6.46 -32.48 14.22
C LYS A 9 -5.32 -32.52 15.26
N PRO A 10 -4.40 -33.50 15.21
CA PRO A 10 -3.23 -33.48 16.09
C PRO A 10 -2.45 -32.19 15.85
N GLN A 11 -2.18 -31.46 16.93
CA GLN A 11 -1.36 -30.27 16.92
C GLN A 11 0.11 -30.69 16.88
N GLY A 12 0.92 -30.04 16.04
CA GLY A 12 2.36 -30.30 15.94
C GLY A 12 3.08 -30.06 17.26
N ARG A 13 4.23 -30.73 17.46
CA ARG A 13 5.03 -30.60 18.70
C ARG A 13 6.18 -29.59 18.61
N LEU A 14 6.56 -29.18 17.39
CA LEU A 14 7.70 -28.31 17.15
C LEU A 14 7.27 -26.84 16.99
N LEU A 15 6.20 -26.61 16.23
CA LEU A 15 5.74 -25.28 15.83
C LEU A 15 4.38 -24.90 16.44
N VAL A 16 4.20 -23.60 16.67
CA VAL A 16 2.91 -22.99 16.98
C VAL A 16 2.15 -22.80 15.68
N SER A 17 1.11 -23.61 15.50
CA SER A 17 0.25 -23.62 14.32
C SER A 17 -1.20 -23.35 14.74
N THR A 18 -1.84 -22.37 14.11
CA THR A 18 -3.26 -22.03 14.29
C THR A 18 -4.16 -22.89 13.39
N THR A 19 -5.48 -22.66 13.43
CA THR A 19 -6.44 -23.26 12.49
C THR A 19 -6.33 -22.73 11.06
N LEU A 20 -5.65 -21.59 10.87
CA LEU A 20 -5.43 -20.95 9.56
C LEU A 20 -4.07 -21.35 8.93
N ASP A 21 -3.11 -21.79 9.74
CA ASP A 21 -1.79 -22.22 9.26
C ASP A 21 -1.88 -23.50 8.41
N ALA A 22 -1.15 -23.50 7.29
CA ALA A 22 -0.84 -24.74 6.58
C ALA A 22 0.09 -25.63 7.40
N LYS A 23 0.05 -26.95 7.18
CA LYS A 23 1.06 -27.88 7.70
C LYS A 23 2.45 -27.46 7.22
N ASP A 24 3.42 -27.46 8.13
CA ASP A 24 4.81 -27.18 7.79
C ASP A 24 5.54 -28.47 7.36
N GLU A 25 6.20 -28.43 6.19
CA GLU A 25 6.90 -29.57 5.61
C GLU A 25 8.10 -30.02 6.46
N LEU A 26 8.78 -29.08 7.14
CA LEU A 26 9.92 -29.40 7.99
C LEU A 26 9.44 -30.10 9.27
N GLU A 27 8.34 -29.65 9.88
CA GLU A 27 7.72 -30.34 11.01
C GLU A 27 7.25 -31.75 10.62
N GLU A 28 6.52 -31.91 9.51
CA GLU A 28 6.05 -33.23 9.06
C GLU A 28 7.20 -34.16 8.60
N ARG A 29 8.34 -33.62 8.15
CA ARG A 29 9.56 -34.41 7.92
C ARG A 29 10.20 -34.86 9.24
N LEU A 30 10.29 -33.97 10.23
CA LEU A 30 10.89 -34.28 11.52
C LEU A 30 10.03 -35.28 12.33
N GLU A 31 8.70 -35.13 12.34
CA GLU A 31 7.77 -36.09 12.97
C GLU A 31 7.90 -37.51 12.38
N ARG A 32 8.08 -37.63 11.06
CA ARG A 32 8.38 -38.94 10.43
C ARG A 32 9.71 -39.52 10.91
N CYS A 33 10.73 -38.70 11.10
CA CYS A 33 12.03 -39.14 11.63
C CYS A 33 11.92 -39.59 13.11
N VAL A 34 11.12 -38.89 13.92
CA VAL A 34 10.76 -39.33 15.30
C VAL A 34 10.06 -40.68 15.28
N GLY A 35 9.12 -40.89 14.34
CA GLY A 35 8.43 -42.18 14.16
C GLY A 35 9.40 -43.34 13.86
N ILE A 36 10.40 -43.10 12.99
CA ILE A 36 11.44 -44.09 12.67
C ILE A 36 12.26 -44.42 13.94
N VAL A 37 12.81 -43.42 14.64
CA VAL A 37 13.63 -43.63 15.84
C VAL A 37 12.83 -44.31 16.96
N THR A 38 11.58 -43.90 17.17
CA THR A 38 10.69 -44.53 18.17
C THR A 38 10.44 -46.00 17.82
N SER A 39 10.24 -46.33 16.53
CA SER A 39 10.02 -47.72 16.11
C SER A 39 11.24 -48.63 16.30
N LEU A 40 12.46 -48.07 16.29
CA LEU A 40 13.72 -48.79 16.53
C LEU A 40 14.05 -48.99 18.02
N THR A 41 13.40 -48.24 18.92
CA THR A 41 13.78 -48.20 20.35
C THR A 41 12.67 -48.66 21.30
N ASN A 42 11.42 -48.73 20.85
CA ASN A 42 10.28 -49.06 21.70
C ASN A 42 10.39 -50.48 22.29
N GLY A 43 10.27 -50.59 23.62
CA GLY A 43 10.33 -51.85 24.34
C GLY A 43 11.73 -52.45 24.55
N LEU A 44 12.80 -51.77 24.11
CA LEU A 44 14.18 -52.22 24.25
C LEU A 44 14.90 -51.57 25.46
N SER A 45 15.92 -52.24 26.01
CA SER A 45 16.84 -51.58 26.96
C SER A 45 17.68 -50.49 26.28
N GLU A 46 18.34 -49.63 27.06
CA GLU A 46 19.20 -48.56 26.51
C GLU A 46 20.27 -49.09 25.54
N ARG A 47 20.85 -50.26 25.86
CA ARG A 47 21.90 -50.88 25.07
C ARG A 47 21.34 -51.44 23.76
N GLU A 48 20.28 -52.25 23.83
CA GLU A 48 19.64 -52.84 22.65
C GLU A 48 19.10 -51.75 21.71
N ALA A 49 18.57 -50.65 22.27
CA ALA A 49 18.16 -49.47 21.52
C ALA A 49 19.35 -48.81 20.80
N ASN A 50 20.49 -48.60 21.48
CA ASN A 50 21.68 -48.00 20.86
C ASN A 50 22.32 -48.92 19.80
N ASP A 51 22.40 -50.23 20.07
CA ASP A 51 22.84 -51.26 19.12
C ASP A 51 21.92 -51.28 17.87
N ALA A 52 20.59 -51.22 18.04
CA ALA A 52 19.62 -51.18 16.95
C ALA A 52 19.68 -49.88 16.13
N ILE A 53 19.81 -48.72 16.77
CA ILE A 53 20.02 -47.43 16.09
C ILE A 53 21.32 -47.48 15.27
N THR A 54 22.43 -47.92 15.88
CA THR A 54 23.74 -48.02 15.23
C THR A 54 23.69 -48.95 14.01
N ALA A 55 23.05 -50.11 14.14
CA ALA A 55 22.82 -51.04 13.03
C ALA A 55 21.93 -50.47 11.92
N ASN A 56 21.02 -49.53 12.24
CA ASN A 56 20.23 -48.83 11.23
C ASN A 56 21.05 -47.74 10.50
N VAL A 57 21.81 -46.94 11.24
CA VAL A 57 22.74 -45.93 10.68
C VAL A 57 23.80 -46.55 9.76
N CYS A 58 24.22 -47.79 10.03
CA CYS A 58 25.12 -48.54 9.16
C CYS A 58 24.60 -48.80 7.74
N LYS A 59 23.28 -48.69 7.48
CA LYS A 59 22.67 -49.09 6.19
C LYS A 59 22.92 -48.09 5.06
N GLY A 60 23.08 -46.80 5.36
CA GLY A 60 23.34 -45.78 4.35
C GLY A 60 23.15 -44.34 4.85
N PRO A 61 23.53 -43.32 4.04
CA PRO A 61 23.43 -41.91 4.41
C PRO A 61 22.02 -41.44 4.74
N GLN A 62 21.00 -41.98 4.03
CA GLN A 62 19.60 -41.67 4.31
C GLN A 62 19.18 -42.15 5.71
N GLN A 63 19.52 -43.39 6.08
CA GLN A 63 19.16 -43.94 7.39
C GLN A 63 19.94 -43.27 8.53
N HIS A 64 21.16 -42.78 8.25
CA HIS A 64 21.90 -41.88 9.13
C HIS A 64 21.16 -40.54 9.34
N GLU A 65 20.72 -39.87 8.26
CA GLU A 65 19.95 -38.61 8.36
C GLU A 65 18.62 -38.81 9.10
N GLU A 66 17.82 -39.82 8.73
CA GLU A 66 16.53 -40.13 9.36
C GLU A 66 16.68 -40.38 10.87
N VAL A 67 17.73 -41.09 11.30
CA VAL A 67 18.03 -41.30 12.72
C VAL A 67 18.47 -40.00 13.40
N CYS A 68 19.43 -39.27 12.83
CA CYS A 68 19.98 -38.08 13.47
C CYS A 68 18.92 -36.97 13.60
N LEU A 69 18.07 -36.81 12.59
CA LEU A 69 16.95 -35.86 12.63
C LEU A 69 15.82 -36.31 13.56
N GLY A 70 15.59 -37.61 13.73
CA GLY A 70 14.64 -38.14 14.71
C GLY A 70 15.09 -37.93 16.15
N LEU A 71 16.37 -38.18 16.44
CA LEU A 71 16.99 -37.90 17.75
C LEU A 71 17.02 -36.40 18.04
N PHE A 72 17.32 -35.56 17.05
CA PHE A 72 17.26 -34.10 17.15
C PHE A 72 15.84 -33.58 17.44
N ALA A 73 14.83 -34.10 16.75
CA ALA A 73 13.44 -33.70 16.98
C ALA A 73 12.90 -34.17 18.35
N LEU A 74 13.27 -35.37 18.81
CA LEU A 74 13.00 -35.81 20.19
C LEU A 74 13.69 -34.90 21.23
N LEU A 75 14.94 -34.51 20.98
CA LEU A 75 15.70 -33.62 21.87
C LEU A 75 15.02 -32.25 22.01
N LEU A 76 14.44 -31.70 20.93
CA LEU A 76 13.68 -30.44 20.97
C LEU A 76 12.29 -30.57 21.64
N THR A 77 11.59 -31.70 21.45
CA THR A 77 10.17 -31.85 21.84
C THR A 77 9.96 -32.57 23.17
N GLU A 78 10.91 -33.39 23.63
CA GLU A 78 10.80 -34.23 24.84
C GLU A 78 11.96 -33.97 25.83
N PRO A 79 11.94 -32.85 26.59
CA PRO A 79 13.02 -32.46 27.50
C PRO A 79 13.51 -33.56 28.47
N PRO A 80 12.67 -34.44 29.06
CA PRO A 80 13.13 -35.53 29.93
C PRO A 80 14.02 -36.56 29.23
N GLN A 81 13.96 -36.65 27.89
CA GLN A 81 14.76 -37.58 27.09
C GLN A 81 15.99 -36.92 26.46
N ALA A 82 16.05 -35.58 26.44
CA ALA A 82 17.00 -34.81 25.64
C ALA A 82 18.48 -35.12 25.92
N GLN A 83 18.88 -35.32 27.19
CA GLN A 83 20.26 -35.71 27.54
C GLN A 83 20.65 -37.07 26.96
N ARG A 84 19.73 -38.05 26.98
CA ARG A 84 19.93 -39.36 26.35
C ARG A 84 19.95 -39.25 24.84
N CYS A 85 19.00 -38.53 24.24
CA CYS A 85 18.98 -38.32 22.79
C CYS A 85 20.25 -37.63 22.29
N TYR A 86 20.82 -36.68 23.06
CA TYR A 86 22.09 -36.03 22.74
C TYR A 86 23.29 -36.98 22.86
N ARG A 87 23.36 -37.77 23.94
CA ARG A 87 24.37 -38.85 24.10
C ARG A 87 24.33 -39.82 22.92
N ASP A 88 23.14 -40.35 22.62
CA ASP A 88 22.94 -41.35 21.59
C ASP A 88 23.24 -40.76 20.19
N LEU A 89 22.84 -39.51 19.90
CA LEU A 89 23.21 -38.76 18.69
C LEU A 89 24.73 -38.57 18.57
N THR A 90 25.41 -38.25 19.67
CA THR A 90 26.88 -38.07 19.71
C THR A 90 27.62 -39.38 19.41
N LEU A 91 27.03 -40.53 19.75
CA LEU A 91 27.59 -41.85 19.45
C LEU A 91 27.34 -42.32 18.00
N VAL A 92 26.20 -41.96 17.39
CA VAL A 92 25.78 -42.52 16.08
C VAL A 92 25.99 -41.60 14.88
N ASN A 93 26.23 -40.29 15.06
CA ASN A 93 26.52 -39.40 13.93
C ASN A 93 27.83 -39.78 13.21
N ARG A 94 27.89 -39.53 11.91
CA ARG A 94 29.01 -39.90 11.01
C ARG A 94 29.54 -38.74 10.17
N ASP A 95 28.95 -37.57 10.34
CA ASP A 95 29.17 -36.35 9.56
C ASP A 95 29.64 -35.17 10.42
N GLY A 96 29.99 -35.41 11.69
CA GLY A 96 30.31 -34.35 12.66
C GLY A 96 29.08 -33.52 13.08
N MET A 97 27.90 -34.14 13.07
CA MET A 97 26.58 -33.51 13.29
C MET A 97 26.16 -32.48 12.22
N ASN A 98 26.84 -32.42 11.06
CA ASN A 98 26.58 -31.44 10.01
C ASN A 98 25.09 -31.36 9.59
N VAL A 99 24.42 -32.50 9.40
CA VAL A 99 22.99 -32.56 9.05
C VAL A 99 22.09 -31.93 10.13
N VAL A 100 22.49 -32.01 11.40
CA VAL A 100 21.78 -31.38 12.53
C VAL A 100 22.07 -29.88 12.56
N LEU A 101 23.32 -29.46 12.35
CA LEU A 101 23.71 -28.04 12.26
C LEU A 101 22.96 -27.32 11.11
N ILE A 102 22.82 -27.99 9.95
CA ILE A 102 22.03 -27.49 8.82
C ILE A 102 20.56 -27.29 9.22
N LYS A 103 19.95 -28.22 9.95
CA LYS A 103 18.54 -28.10 10.40
C LYS A 103 18.34 -27.14 11.57
N ILE A 104 19.34 -26.95 12.43
CA ILE A 104 19.33 -25.84 13.40
C ILE A 104 19.35 -24.50 12.66
N ASN A 105 20.27 -24.28 11.72
CA ASN A 105 20.29 -23.07 10.91
C ASN A 105 18.97 -22.84 10.16
N GLN A 106 18.36 -23.89 9.59
CA GLN A 106 17.07 -23.79 8.92
C GLN A 106 15.95 -23.35 9.89
N ILE A 107 15.86 -23.96 11.07
CA ILE A 107 14.86 -23.59 12.08
C ILE A 107 15.08 -22.15 12.57
N LEU A 108 16.33 -21.73 12.79
CA LEU A 108 16.64 -20.36 13.20
C LEU A 108 16.28 -19.34 12.12
N MET A 109 16.60 -19.60 10.85
CA MET A 109 16.37 -18.64 9.75
C MET A 109 14.91 -18.59 9.27
N GLU A 110 14.18 -19.71 9.29
CA GLU A 110 12.83 -19.80 8.70
C GLU A 110 11.70 -19.91 9.73
N LYS A 111 11.94 -20.51 10.91
CA LYS A 111 10.86 -21.00 11.80
C LYS A 111 10.90 -20.44 13.22
N PHE A 112 11.96 -19.75 13.64
CA PHE A 112 12.18 -19.38 15.04
C PHE A 112 11.02 -18.62 15.68
N LEU A 113 10.40 -17.68 14.96
CA LEU A 113 9.23 -16.94 15.44
C LEU A 113 8.01 -17.83 15.71
N LYS A 114 7.85 -18.95 15.00
CA LYS A 114 6.81 -19.96 15.21
C LYS A 114 7.22 -21.13 16.12
N LEU A 115 8.49 -21.25 16.52
CA LEU A 115 8.95 -22.36 17.36
C LEU A 115 8.24 -22.36 18.73
N GLN A 116 7.81 -23.52 19.24
CA GLN A 116 7.19 -23.61 20.57
C GLN A 116 8.20 -23.28 21.68
N ASP A 117 7.74 -22.74 22.82
CA ASP A 117 8.64 -22.23 23.87
C ASP A 117 9.50 -23.32 24.53
N VAL A 118 8.97 -24.55 24.64
CA VAL A 118 9.76 -25.73 25.03
C VAL A 118 10.87 -25.98 24.00
N CYS A 119 10.54 -25.98 22.72
CA CYS A 119 11.50 -26.19 21.63
C CYS A 119 12.54 -25.06 21.53
N ARG A 120 12.19 -23.80 21.84
CA ARG A 120 13.16 -22.69 21.95
C ARG A 120 14.15 -22.95 23.08
N THR A 121 13.65 -23.34 24.26
CA THR A 121 14.47 -23.66 25.43
C THR A 121 15.44 -24.81 25.13
N GLN A 122 14.92 -25.90 24.54
CA GLN A 122 15.72 -27.06 24.14
C GLN A 122 16.72 -26.75 23.01
N LEU A 123 16.39 -25.84 22.10
CA LEU A 123 17.31 -25.42 21.03
C LEU A 123 18.49 -24.63 21.59
N VAL A 124 18.25 -23.70 22.53
CA VAL A 124 19.31 -22.95 23.21
C VAL A 124 20.16 -23.87 24.10
N TRP A 125 19.55 -24.84 24.79
CA TRP A 125 20.28 -25.89 25.50
C TRP A 125 21.17 -26.72 24.55
N LEU A 126 20.64 -27.17 23.41
CA LEU A 126 21.39 -27.91 22.40
C LEU A 126 22.60 -27.12 21.89
N VAL A 127 22.44 -25.83 21.58
CA VAL A 127 23.56 -24.97 21.16
C VAL A 127 24.63 -24.89 22.25
N ARG A 128 24.24 -24.79 23.53
CA ARG A 128 25.18 -24.81 24.66
C ARG A 128 25.99 -26.12 24.73
N GLU A 129 25.36 -27.28 24.53
CA GLU A 129 26.07 -28.57 24.53
C GLU A 129 26.93 -28.79 23.27
N LEU A 130 26.50 -28.30 22.10
CA LEU A 130 27.31 -28.31 20.87
C LEU A 130 28.60 -27.48 21.02
N VAL A 131 28.51 -26.32 21.68
CA VAL A 131 29.67 -25.47 21.99
C VAL A 131 30.61 -26.16 22.99
N LYS A 132 30.08 -26.68 24.11
CA LYS A 132 30.87 -27.45 25.10
C LYS A 132 31.60 -28.64 24.49
N SER A 133 30.94 -29.34 23.57
CA SER A 133 31.49 -30.50 22.86
C SER A 133 32.45 -30.13 21.72
N GLY A 134 32.68 -28.83 21.47
CA GLY A 134 33.62 -28.34 20.48
C GLY A 134 33.23 -28.63 19.02
N VAL A 135 31.93 -28.78 18.73
CA VAL A 135 31.45 -29.19 17.41
C VAL A 135 31.79 -28.14 16.34
N ILE A 136 32.37 -28.59 15.24
CA ILE A 136 32.81 -27.73 14.13
C ILE A 136 31.61 -27.01 13.51
N GLY A 137 31.66 -25.68 13.43
CA GLY A 137 30.57 -24.85 12.93
C GLY A 137 29.52 -24.43 13.97
N ALA A 138 29.68 -24.80 15.25
CA ALA A 138 28.83 -24.31 16.33
C ALA A 138 28.96 -22.79 16.56
N ASP A 139 30.07 -22.17 16.15
CA ASP A 139 30.23 -20.71 16.11
C ASP A 139 29.35 -20.07 15.02
N GLY A 140 29.23 -20.72 13.86
CA GLY A 140 28.22 -20.43 12.84
C GLY A 140 26.81 -20.41 13.41
N ILE A 141 26.42 -21.47 14.14
CA ILE A 141 25.11 -21.57 14.79
C ILE A 141 24.90 -20.44 15.80
N LEU A 142 25.89 -20.15 16.64
CA LEU A 142 25.79 -19.12 17.68
C LEU A 142 25.65 -17.71 17.07
N MET A 143 26.28 -17.45 15.92
CA MET A 143 26.05 -16.23 15.14
C MET A 143 24.63 -16.17 14.54
N THR A 144 24.10 -17.27 14.00
CA THR A 144 22.71 -17.36 13.52
C THR A 144 21.69 -17.16 14.66
N LEU A 145 22.01 -17.63 15.87
CA LEU A 145 21.19 -17.46 17.07
C LEU A 145 21.22 -16.01 17.57
N MET A 146 22.39 -15.35 17.58
CA MET A 146 22.50 -13.91 17.87
C MET A 146 21.70 -13.03 16.89
N LYS A 147 21.55 -13.45 15.64
CA LYS A 147 20.71 -12.76 14.63
C LYS A 147 19.20 -12.88 14.91
N GLN A 148 18.78 -13.77 15.81
CA GLN A 148 17.37 -13.83 16.27
C GLN A 148 17.06 -12.84 17.40
N ILE A 149 18.08 -12.29 18.08
CA ILE A 149 17.89 -11.25 19.10
C ILE A 149 17.61 -9.93 18.37
N ALA A 150 16.36 -9.48 18.45
CA ALA A 150 15.90 -8.24 17.83
C ALA A 150 16.40 -7.01 18.59
N GLY A 151 16.84 -5.98 17.88
CA GLY A 151 17.09 -4.65 18.47
C GLY A 151 15.79 -3.87 18.62
N GLY A 152 15.65 -3.10 19.70
CA GLY A 152 14.45 -2.32 20.01
C GLY A 152 13.26 -3.14 20.52
N ASP A 153 13.48 -4.40 20.93
CA ASP A 153 12.46 -5.31 21.49
C ASP A 153 12.85 -5.71 22.93
N ILE A 154 12.10 -5.23 23.91
CA ILE A 154 12.28 -5.56 25.34
C ILE A 154 11.27 -6.60 25.85
N THR A 155 10.66 -7.39 24.96
CA THR A 155 9.75 -8.47 25.40
C THR A 155 10.52 -9.56 26.14
N ASN A 156 9.88 -10.17 27.15
CA ASN A 156 10.48 -11.24 27.97
C ASN A 156 11.11 -12.38 27.15
N LYS A 157 10.59 -12.67 25.93
CA LYS A 157 11.14 -13.70 25.05
C LYS A 157 12.43 -13.29 24.34
N ASN A 158 12.57 -12.00 23.98
CA ASN A 158 13.80 -11.47 23.39
C ASN A 158 14.88 -11.28 24.47
N LEU A 159 14.51 -10.73 25.64
CA LEU A 159 15.39 -10.59 26.81
C LEU A 159 15.95 -11.93 27.30
N TRP A 160 15.09 -12.95 27.43
CA TRP A 160 15.51 -14.31 27.79
C TRP A 160 16.55 -14.89 26.82
N LEU A 161 16.37 -14.64 25.52
CA LEU A 161 17.32 -15.09 24.49
C LEU A 161 18.65 -14.34 24.57
N ALA A 162 18.61 -13.01 24.74
CA ALA A 162 19.80 -12.18 24.90
C ALA A 162 20.65 -12.65 26.09
N GLU A 163 20.04 -12.86 27.26
CA GLU A 163 20.75 -13.34 28.44
C GLU A 163 21.28 -14.78 28.25
N ASN A 164 20.48 -15.71 27.73
CA ASN A 164 20.93 -17.10 27.60
C ASN A 164 22.04 -17.29 26.56
N VAL A 165 22.07 -16.47 25.50
CA VAL A 165 23.15 -16.47 24.51
C VAL A 165 24.40 -15.81 25.09
N LEU A 166 24.26 -14.75 25.89
CA LEU A 166 25.36 -14.12 26.61
C LEU A 166 26.00 -15.08 27.62
N ASP A 167 25.20 -15.80 28.40
CA ASP A 167 25.70 -16.79 29.37
C ASP A 167 26.47 -17.93 28.69
N ILE A 168 26.07 -18.37 27.48
CA ILE A 168 26.87 -19.32 26.66
C ILE A 168 28.23 -18.72 26.30
N LEU A 169 28.26 -17.47 25.83
CA LEU A 169 29.50 -16.78 25.42
C LEU A 169 30.44 -16.49 26.60
N VAL A 170 29.89 -16.21 27.78
CA VAL A 170 30.64 -15.96 29.02
C VAL A 170 31.19 -17.28 29.60
N GLU A 171 30.36 -18.32 29.73
CA GLU A 171 30.81 -19.64 30.22
C GLU A 171 31.87 -20.29 29.32
N GLN A 172 31.73 -20.11 28.00
CA GLN A 172 32.58 -20.76 27.00
C GLN A 172 33.64 -19.81 26.42
N ARG A 173 34.05 -18.79 27.18
CA ARG A 173 34.95 -17.71 26.73
C ARG A 173 36.24 -18.21 26.07
N GLU A 174 36.89 -19.25 26.61
CA GLU A 174 38.10 -19.85 26.00
C GLU A 174 37.86 -20.45 24.61
N TRP A 175 36.63 -20.90 24.31
CA TRP A 175 36.24 -21.36 22.99
C TRP A 175 35.88 -20.17 22.07
N VAL A 176 35.20 -19.15 22.59
CA VAL A 176 34.88 -17.92 21.83
C VAL A 176 36.16 -17.23 21.33
N LEU A 177 37.20 -17.17 22.18
CA LEU A 177 38.51 -16.59 21.85
C LEU A 177 39.24 -17.27 20.67
N LYS A 178 38.78 -18.44 20.20
CA LYS A 178 39.36 -19.16 19.05
C LYS A 178 38.81 -18.70 17.70
N SER A 179 37.68 -17.98 17.66
CA SER A 179 37.03 -17.51 16.43
C SER A 179 36.90 -15.99 16.42
N GLY A 180 37.85 -15.29 15.78
CA GLY A 180 37.88 -13.82 15.73
C GLY A 180 36.63 -13.20 15.08
N MET A 181 35.96 -13.92 14.17
CA MET A 181 34.68 -13.50 13.59
C MET A 181 33.55 -13.58 14.64
N LEU A 182 33.54 -14.62 15.49
CA LEU A 182 32.58 -14.72 16.59
C LEU A 182 32.79 -13.61 17.62
N ILE A 183 34.05 -13.30 18.00
CA ILE A 183 34.39 -12.16 18.87
C ILE A 183 33.78 -10.87 18.32
N ALA A 184 34.08 -10.54 17.05
CA ALA A 184 33.57 -9.33 16.40
C ALA A 184 32.03 -9.30 16.33
N MET A 185 31.40 -10.41 15.95
CA MET A 185 29.93 -10.52 15.83
C MET A 185 29.22 -10.43 17.19
N SER A 186 29.81 -11.00 18.24
CA SER A 186 29.30 -10.88 19.61
C SER A 186 29.44 -9.46 20.14
N VAL A 187 30.60 -8.82 19.97
CA VAL A 187 30.80 -7.42 20.38
C VAL A 187 29.88 -6.47 19.62
N TYR A 188 29.71 -6.63 18.30
CA TYR A 188 28.77 -5.84 17.51
C TYR A 188 27.30 -6.08 17.91
N THR A 189 26.96 -7.30 18.35
CA THR A 189 25.64 -7.64 18.86
C THR A 189 25.36 -6.96 20.20
N TYR A 190 26.21 -7.17 21.21
CA TYR A 190 25.92 -6.69 22.57
C TYR A 190 26.17 -5.19 22.75
N LEU A 191 27.15 -4.58 22.07
CA LEU A 191 27.26 -3.11 22.04
C LEU A 191 25.99 -2.43 21.50
N ARG A 192 25.24 -3.11 20.63
CA ARG A 192 23.96 -2.61 20.12
C ARG A 192 22.80 -2.86 21.10
N LEU A 193 22.76 -3.99 21.81
CA LEU A 193 21.69 -4.33 22.74
C LEU A 193 21.75 -3.53 24.06
N ILE A 194 22.94 -3.16 24.54
CA ILE A 194 23.19 -2.29 25.71
C ILE A 194 22.45 -0.93 25.64
N VAL A 195 22.08 -0.49 24.43
CA VAL A 195 21.28 0.70 24.17
C VAL A 195 19.82 0.52 24.61
N ASP A 196 19.25 -0.66 24.38
CA ASP A 196 17.84 -0.97 24.64
C ASP A 196 17.61 -1.36 26.10
N HIS A 197 18.59 -2.00 26.74
CA HIS A 197 18.54 -2.44 28.15
C HIS A 197 18.82 -1.32 29.18
N GLY A 198 18.58 -0.05 28.80
CA GLY A 198 18.86 1.12 29.64
C GLY A 198 17.90 1.35 30.82
N THR A 199 16.81 0.58 30.94
CA THR A 199 15.79 0.77 31.98
C THR A 199 16.21 0.18 33.34
N PRO A 200 15.72 0.71 34.48
CA PRO A 200 16.15 0.27 35.82
C PRO A 200 16.00 -1.24 36.09
N ALA A 201 14.99 -1.88 35.51
CA ALA A 201 14.74 -3.32 35.66
C ALA A 201 15.73 -4.21 34.89
N LEU A 202 16.42 -3.67 33.87
CA LEU A 202 17.32 -4.41 32.97
C LEU A 202 18.81 -4.15 33.25
N LEU A 203 19.14 -3.29 34.22
CA LEU A 203 20.53 -2.91 34.52
C LEU A 203 21.45 -4.10 34.86
N VAL A 204 20.92 -5.19 35.43
CA VAL A 204 21.70 -6.40 35.73
C VAL A 204 22.15 -7.11 34.44
N LEU A 205 21.24 -7.25 33.46
CA LEU A 205 21.58 -7.78 32.14
C LEU A 205 22.54 -6.84 31.41
N ARG A 206 22.22 -5.53 31.43
CA ARG A 206 23.06 -4.49 30.81
C ARG A 206 24.50 -4.51 31.34
N GLN A 207 24.70 -4.73 32.64
CA GLN A 207 26.05 -4.84 33.21
C GLN A 207 26.78 -6.09 32.72
N LYS A 208 26.12 -7.27 32.68
CA LYS A 208 26.72 -8.49 32.07
C LYS A 208 27.19 -8.20 30.64
N GLU A 209 26.38 -7.50 29.84
CA GLU A 209 26.70 -7.15 28.45
C GLU A 209 27.88 -6.16 28.36
N VAL A 210 27.89 -5.12 29.20
CA VAL A 210 28.99 -4.14 29.30
C VAL A 210 30.30 -4.83 29.67
N ASP A 211 30.30 -5.64 30.74
CA ASP A 211 31.49 -6.35 31.23
C ASP A 211 32.05 -7.29 30.15
N PHE A 212 31.17 -8.03 29.45
CA PHE A 212 31.53 -8.91 28.35
C PHE A 212 32.13 -8.15 27.15
N CYS A 213 31.48 -7.07 26.71
CA CYS A 213 31.97 -6.23 25.62
C CYS A 213 33.32 -5.58 25.96
N ILE A 214 33.46 -4.99 27.14
CA ILE A 214 34.70 -4.37 27.62
C ILE A 214 35.83 -5.40 27.73
N GLY A 215 35.53 -6.60 28.26
CA GLY A 215 36.50 -7.69 28.39
C GLY A 215 37.03 -8.20 27.04
N LEU A 216 36.20 -8.23 26.00
CA LEU A 216 36.65 -8.57 24.63
C LEU A 216 37.35 -7.38 23.95
N LEU A 217 36.84 -6.16 24.07
CA LEU A 217 37.44 -4.97 23.47
C LEU A 217 38.84 -4.66 24.01
N ARG A 218 39.12 -4.99 25.28
CA ARG A 218 40.43 -4.76 25.92
C ARG A 218 41.45 -5.89 25.69
N GLU A 219 41.02 -7.15 25.56
CA GLU A 219 41.92 -8.28 25.31
C GLU A 219 42.14 -8.56 23.80
N LYS A 220 41.13 -8.24 22.98
CA LYS A 220 40.98 -8.69 21.59
C LYS A 220 40.57 -7.56 20.66
N PHE A 221 41.22 -6.41 20.84
CA PHE A 221 40.89 -5.20 20.08
C PHE A 221 41.07 -5.36 18.56
N MET A 222 42.10 -6.09 18.11
CA MET A 222 42.33 -6.28 16.66
C MET A 222 41.31 -7.21 16.01
N GLU A 223 40.83 -8.21 16.76
CA GLU A 223 39.71 -9.05 16.35
C GLU A 223 38.40 -8.24 16.31
N CYS A 224 38.21 -7.27 17.21
CA CYS A 224 37.08 -6.32 17.16
C CYS A 224 37.23 -5.27 16.03
N PHE A 225 38.44 -4.83 15.71
CA PHE A 225 38.74 -3.80 14.71
C PHE A 225 38.20 -4.15 13.31
N ILE A 226 38.06 -5.45 12.99
CA ILE A 226 37.52 -5.92 11.69
C ILE A 226 36.06 -5.49 11.43
N ILE A 227 35.35 -5.00 12.46
CA ILE A 227 34.04 -4.37 12.33
C ILE A 227 34.11 -3.10 11.46
N GLY A 228 35.20 -2.32 11.54
CA GLY A 228 35.32 -1.03 10.86
C GLY A 228 34.52 0.10 11.53
N ARG A 229 34.22 1.15 10.76
CA ARG A 229 33.70 2.43 11.26
C ARG A 229 32.42 2.34 12.10
N ASP A 230 31.52 1.39 11.83
CA ASP A 230 30.30 1.21 12.65
C ASP A 230 30.60 0.76 14.10
N LEU A 231 31.79 0.25 14.42
CA LEU A 231 32.20 0.03 15.82
C LEU A 231 32.20 1.36 16.59
N VAL A 232 32.68 2.43 15.96
CA VAL A 232 32.66 3.79 16.54
C VAL A 232 31.21 4.25 16.73
N ARG A 233 30.33 3.98 15.75
CA ARG A 233 28.89 4.29 15.82
C ARG A 233 28.19 3.64 17.01
N LEU A 234 28.52 2.38 17.31
CA LEU A 234 27.95 1.71 18.49
C LEU A 234 28.55 2.28 19.79
N LEU A 235 29.88 2.41 19.85
CA LEU A 235 30.59 2.91 21.04
C LEU A 235 30.18 4.34 21.43
N GLN A 236 29.84 5.22 20.48
CA GLN A 236 29.42 6.59 20.81
C GLN A 236 28.03 6.65 21.46
N ILE A 237 27.12 5.72 21.13
CA ILE A 237 25.76 5.69 21.70
C ILE A 237 25.82 5.23 23.16
N VAL A 238 26.74 4.31 23.49
CA VAL A 238 26.95 3.80 24.86
C VAL A 238 28.02 4.56 25.65
N ALA A 239 28.59 5.64 25.10
CA ALA A 239 29.75 6.35 25.66
C ALA A 239 29.56 6.92 27.09
N ARG A 240 28.30 7.11 27.52
CA ARG A 240 27.95 7.61 28.87
C ARG A 240 27.89 6.52 29.96
N ILE A 241 28.24 5.28 29.63
CA ILE A 241 28.44 4.19 30.59
C ILE A 241 29.88 4.29 31.13
N PRO A 242 30.13 4.25 32.45
CA PRO A 242 31.47 4.54 33.02
C PRO A 242 32.62 3.70 32.43
N GLU A 243 32.38 2.42 32.19
CA GLU A 243 33.35 1.49 31.61
C GLU A 243 33.63 1.80 30.13
N MET A 244 32.61 2.29 29.41
CA MET A 244 32.73 2.76 28.03
C MET A 244 33.43 4.12 27.96
N GLU A 245 33.20 5.03 28.92
CA GLU A 245 33.93 6.30 29.05
C GLU A 245 35.43 6.05 29.26
N LEU A 246 35.79 5.08 30.13
CA LEU A 246 37.17 4.64 30.32
C LEU A 246 37.76 4.00 29.04
N LEU A 247 36.99 3.23 28.28
CA LEU A 247 37.44 2.72 26.98
C LEU A 247 37.65 3.85 25.95
N TRP A 248 36.76 4.84 25.92
CA TRP A 248 36.89 6.03 25.06
C TRP A 248 38.13 6.85 25.39
N LYS A 249 38.47 6.99 26.68
CA LYS A 249 39.72 7.63 27.12
C LYS A 249 40.95 6.91 26.56
N ASP A 250 40.96 5.57 26.57
CA ASP A 250 42.05 4.79 25.98
C ASP A 250 42.06 4.91 24.44
N LEU A 251 40.92 4.82 23.76
CA LEU A 251 40.79 4.98 22.31
C LEU A 251 41.32 6.32 21.79
N LEU A 252 41.15 7.40 22.57
CA LEU A 252 41.52 8.77 22.20
C LEU A 252 42.93 9.19 22.65
N HIS A 253 43.40 8.70 23.80
CA HIS A 253 44.65 9.19 24.41
C HIS A 253 45.72 8.12 24.60
N ASN A 254 45.38 6.83 24.50
CA ASN A 254 46.31 5.72 24.71
C ASN A 254 46.00 4.50 23.81
N PRO A 255 45.84 4.67 22.48
CA PRO A 255 45.35 3.61 21.59
C PRO A 255 46.24 2.35 21.60
N GLN A 256 47.55 2.51 21.84
CA GLN A 256 48.48 1.38 21.89
C GLN A 256 48.29 0.46 23.12
N ALA A 257 47.58 0.90 24.17
CA ALA A 257 47.20 0.04 25.29
C ALA A 257 46.08 -0.95 24.96
N LEU A 258 45.32 -0.70 23.88
CA LEU A 258 44.31 -1.64 23.35
C LEU A 258 44.93 -2.60 22.32
N SER A 259 45.87 -2.10 21.51
CA SER A 259 46.74 -2.92 20.67
C SER A 259 47.95 -2.12 20.17
N PRO A 260 49.18 -2.66 20.16
CA PRO A 260 50.34 -1.98 19.58
C PRO A 260 50.23 -1.75 18.06
N GLN A 261 49.25 -2.38 17.39
CA GLN A 261 48.93 -2.18 15.97
C GLN A 261 47.88 -1.08 15.73
N PHE A 262 47.25 -0.55 16.78
CA PHE A 262 46.24 0.50 16.68
C PHE A 262 46.87 1.88 16.87
N THR A 263 46.79 2.72 15.83
CA THR A 263 47.39 4.06 15.79
C THR A 263 46.43 5.17 16.25
N GLY A 264 45.13 4.88 16.33
CA GLY A 264 44.11 5.81 16.83
C GLY A 264 42.83 5.82 15.99
N LEU A 265 41.82 6.57 16.46
CA LEU A 265 40.43 6.51 15.98
C LEU A 265 40.28 6.68 14.44
N LEU A 266 41.12 7.48 13.80
CA LEU A 266 41.11 7.68 12.34
C LEU A 266 41.31 6.36 11.55
N GLN A 267 42.14 5.44 12.07
CA GLN A 267 42.38 4.12 11.46
C GLN A 267 41.10 3.27 11.42
N LEU A 268 40.22 3.42 12.40
CA LEU A 268 38.95 2.70 12.50
C LEU A 268 37.82 3.39 11.71
N LEU A 269 37.77 4.72 11.71
CA LEU A 269 36.80 5.52 10.94
C LEU A 269 36.98 5.39 9.42
N THR A 270 38.23 5.25 8.96
CA THR A 270 38.57 5.02 7.55
C THR A 270 38.47 3.55 7.12
N ALA A 271 38.25 2.61 8.06
CA ALA A 271 38.00 1.21 7.76
C ALA A 271 36.51 0.98 7.48
N ARG A 272 36.14 0.59 6.25
CA ARG A 272 34.75 0.34 5.87
C ARG A 272 34.13 -0.84 6.63
N THR A 273 32.88 -0.70 7.04
CA THR A 273 32.13 -1.76 7.74
C THR A 273 31.78 -2.91 6.79
N SER A 274 31.99 -4.15 7.23
CA SER A 274 31.55 -5.32 6.46
C SER A 274 30.03 -5.50 6.51
N ARG A 275 29.40 -5.78 5.36
CA ARG A 275 27.95 -6.07 5.24
C ARG A 275 27.46 -7.14 6.23
N LYS A 276 28.33 -8.07 6.64
CA LYS A 276 28.00 -9.11 7.63
C LYS A 276 27.54 -8.53 8.97
N PHE A 277 28.17 -7.47 9.45
CA PHE A 277 27.79 -6.82 10.72
C PHE A 277 26.48 -6.04 10.56
N LEU A 278 26.32 -5.30 9.46
CA LEU A 278 25.09 -4.57 9.16
C LEU A 278 23.87 -5.52 9.05
N ALA A 279 24.03 -6.66 8.39
CA ALA A 279 22.99 -7.68 8.24
C ALA A 279 22.72 -8.50 9.51
N CYS A 280 23.63 -8.56 10.50
CA CYS A 280 23.42 -9.40 11.69
C CYS A 280 22.48 -8.80 12.74
N ARG A 281 22.17 -7.50 12.65
CA ARG A 281 21.26 -6.79 13.59
C ARG A 281 19.81 -6.70 13.12
N LEU A 282 19.51 -7.13 11.90
CA LEU A 282 18.15 -7.38 11.43
C LEU A 282 17.81 -8.87 11.63
N THR A 283 16.61 -9.19 12.09
CA THR A 283 16.13 -10.58 12.12
C THR A 283 15.87 -11.09 10.69
N PRO A 284 15.81 -12.41 10.45
CA PRO A 284 15.55 -12.96 9.11
C PRO A 284 14.23 -12.48 8.47
N ASP A 285 13.19 -12.24 9.28
CA ASP A 285 11.90 -11.74 8.81
C ASP A 285 11.97 -10.24 8.44
N MET A 286 12.66 -9.41 9.24
CA MET A 286 12.93 -8.00 8.90
C MET A 286 13.69 -7.88 7.57
N GLU A 287 14.75 -8.69 7.41
CA GLU A 287 15.56 -8.76 6.20
C GLU A 287 14.74 -9.21 4.99
N THR A 288 13.93 -10.28 5.13
CA THR A 288 13.04 -10.77 4.08
C THR A 288 12.03 -9.71 3.64
N LYS A 289 11.40 -9.00 4.59
CA LYS A 289 10.41 -7.95 4.30
C LYS A 289 11.04 -6.72 3.63
N LEU A 290 12.19 -6.24 4.11
CA LEU A 290 12.90 -5.13 3.46
C LEU A 290 13.37 -5.50 2.06
N LEU A 291 13.94 -6.70 1.85
CA LEU A 291 14.38 -7.15 0.53
C LEU A 291 13.19 -7.28 -0.43
N PHE A 292 12.04 -7.78 0.02
CA PHE A 292 10.79 -7.80 -0.77
C PHE A 292 10.35 -6.37 -1.13
N MET A 293 10.33 -5.45 -0.18
CA MET A 293 10.02 -4.04 -0.43
C MET A 293 10.93 -3.42 -1.49
N THR A 294 12.26 -3.64 -1.41
CA THR A 294 13.24 -3.06 -2.35
C THR A 294 13.42 -3.84 -3.66
N SER A 295 12.63 -4.88 -3.95
CA SER A 295 12.77 -5.68 -5.18
C SER A 295 11.47 -6.16 -5.83
N ARG A 296 10.32 -6.05 -5.14
CA ARG A 296 9.01 -6.54 -5.60
C ARG A 296 7.87 -5.54 -5.42
N VAL A 297 7.96 -4.63 -4.46
CA VAL A 297 6.94 -3.59 -4.24
C VAL A 297 7.18 -2.43 -5.18
N ARG A 298 6.14 -1.99 -5.87
CA ARG A 298 6.19 -0.80 -6.74
C ARG A 298 6.16 0.48 -5.94
N PHE A 299 6.81 1.53 -6.45
CA PHE A 299 6.68 2.87 -5.90
C PHE A 299 5.25 3.40 -6.10
N GLY A 300 4.75 4.16 -5.12
CA GLY A 300 3.33 4.39 -4.89
C GLY A 300 2.71 3.31 -3.98
N GLN A 301 2.90 2.03 -4.32
CA GLN A 301 2.25 0.88 -3.67
C GLN A 301 2.85 0.49 -2.29
N GLN A 302 3.77 1.27 -1.73
CA GLN A 302 4.48 0.91 -0.50
C GLN A 302 3.65 0.98 0.79
N LYS A 303 2.55 1.77 0.83
CA LYS A 303 1.87 2.15 2.08
C LYS A 303 1.52 0.95 2.97
N ARG A 304 0.86 -0.07 2.44
CA ARG A 304 0.44 -1.26 3.22
C ARG A 304 1.62 -2.05 3.80
N TYR A 305 2.72 -2.14 3.06
CA TYR A 305 3.94 -2.82 3.51
C TYR A 305 4.66 -2.02 4.61
N GLN A 306 4.68 -0.69 4.48
CA GLN A 306 5.16 0.24 5.51
C GLN A 306 4.30 0.14 6.77
N ASP A 307 2.97 0.22 6.66
CA ASP A 307 2.03 0.11 7.78
C ASP A 307 2.17 -1.23 8.52
N TRP A 308 2.31 -2.36 7.80
CA TRP A 308 2.54 -3.68 8.40
C TRP A 308 3.90 -3.77 9.12
N PHE A 309 4.98 -3.30 8.48
CA PHE A 309 6.32 -3.32 9.08
C PHE A 309 6.37 -2.40 10.31
N GLN A 310 5.74 -1.22 10.22
CA GLN A 310 5.67 -0.25 11.31
C GLN A 310 4.91 -0.80 12.51
N ARG A 311 3.74 -1.40 12.28
CA ARG A 311 2.92 -2.00 13.34
C ARG A 311 3.65 -3.14 14.06
N GLN A 312 4.41 -3.95 13.33
CA GLN A 312 5.16 -5.09 13.87
C GLN A 312 6.49 -4.71 14.55
N TYR A 313 7.21 -3.71 14.03
CA TYR A 313 8.63 -3.49 14.39
C TYR A 313 9.01 -2.07 14.81
N LEU A 314 8.16 -1.05 14.60
CA LEU A 314 8.53 0.36 14.80
C LEU A 314 7.49 1.15 15.63
N SER A 315 6.58 0.43 16.28
CA SER A 315 5.38 0.97 16.95
C SER A 315 5.55 1.33 18.42
N THR A 316 6.64 0.92 19.08
CA THR A 316 6.91 1.20 20.51
C THR A 316 7.96 2.30 20.73
N ALA A 317 8.11 2.79 21.96
CA ALA A 317 9.13 3.77 22.31
C ALA A 317 10.56 3.19 22.24
N GLU A 318 10.72 1.91 22.54
CA GLU A 318 11.99 1.17 22.53
C GLU A 318 12.43 0.84 21.09
N SER A 319 11.47 0.58 20.20
CA SER A 319 11.69 0.32 18.77
C SER A 319 12.37 1.47 18.00
N GLN A 320 12.50 2.65 18.62
CA GLN A 320 13.16 3.81 18.03
C GLN A 320 14.64 3.56 17.71
N SER A 321 15.33 2.70 18.49
CA SER A 321 16.73 2.35 18.23
C SER A 321 16.94 1.56 16.93
N LEU A 322 16.01 0.67 16.59
CA LEU A 322 16.07 -0.23 15.42
C LEU A 322 16.18 0.53 14.10
N ARG A 323 15.60 1.74 14.02
CA ARG A 323 15.63 2.60 12.82
C ARG A 323 17.06 2.86 12.33
N CYS A 324 18.02 2.97 13.25
CA CYS A 324 19.44 3.15 12.89
C CYS A 324 20.01 1.93 12.15
N ASP A 325 19.68 0.71 12.58
CA ASP A 325 20.18 -0.52 11.96
C ASP A 325 19.52 -0.75 10.59
N LEU A 326 18.23 -0.46 10.46
CA LEU A 326 17.51 -0.50 9.18
C LEU A 326 18.11 0.48 8.16
N ILE A 327 18.42 1.72 8.59
CA ILE A 327 19.09 2.73 7.74
C ILE A 327 20.48 2.24 7.29
N ARG A 328 21.33 1.77 8.22
CA ARG A 328 22.66 1.23 7.85
C ARG A 328 22.55 0.02 6.92
N TYR A 329 21.55 -0.84 7.12
CA TYR A 329 21.30 -1.99 6.24
C TYR A 329 20.89 -1.56 4.82
N ILE A 330 19.95 -0.62 4.68
CA ILE A 330 19.49 -0.13 3.38
C ILE A 330 20.63 0.58 2.60
N CYS A 331 21.46 1.38 3.28
CA CYS A 331 22.61 2.04 2.65
C CYS A 331 23.74 1.05 2.31
N GLY A 332 24.17 0.20 3.25
CA GLY A 332 25.40 -0.60 3.10
C GLY A 332 25.21 -2.00 2.52
N VAL A 333 24.03 -2.61 2.66
CA VAL A 333 23.75 -4.00 2.24
C VAL A 333 22.88 -4.07 1.00
N VAL A 334 21.76 -3.34 0.98
CA VAL A 334 20.81 -3.35 -0.15
C VAL A 334 21.34 -2.50 -1.30
N HIS A 335 22.08 -3.10 -2.23
CA HIS A 335 22.53 -2.46 -3.48
C HIS A 335 21.80 -3.12 -4.65
N PRO A 336 20.72 -2.52 -5.21
CA PRO A 336 19.93 -3.11 -6.30
C PRO A 336 20.70 -3.19 -7.62
N SER A 337 20.24 -4.03 -8.55
CA SER A 337 20.75 -4.03 -9.93
C SER A 337 20.24 -2.83 -10.73
N ASN A 338 20.94 -2.47 -11.81
CA ASN A 338 20.53 -1.37 -12.70
C ASN A 338 19.10 -1.56 -13.22
N GLU A 339 18.71 -2.80 -13.54
CA GLU A 339 17.34 -3.17 -13.94
C GLU A 339 16.28 -2.75 -12.91
N VAL A 340 16.59 -2.84 -11.61
CA VAL A 340 15.69 -2.42 -10.53
C VAL A 340 15.75 -0.90 -10.35
N LEU A 341 16.93 -0.29 -10.46
CA LEU A 341 17.10 1.17 -10.37
C LEU A 341 16.41 1.93 -11.51
N SER A 342 16.27 1.32 -12.70
CA SER A 342 15.55 1.87 -13.86
C SER A 342 14.08 1.42 -13.94
N SER A 343 13.52 0.82 -12.89
CA SER A 343 12.15 0.28 -12.87
C SER A 343 11.19 1.09 -12.00
N ASP A 344 9.93 0.67 -11.95
CA ASP A 344 8.91 1.22 -11.05
C ASP A 344 8.94 0.63 -9.63
N ILE A 345 10.01 -0.07 -9.22
CA ILE A 345 10.21 -0.61 -7.87
C ILE A 345 10.51 0.50 -6.85
N LEU A 346 10.00 0.33 -5.63
CA LEU A 346 10.17 1.21 -4.48
C LEU A 346 11.66 1.52 -4.22
N PRO A 347 12.13 2.77 -4.46
CA PRO A 347 13.54 3.10 -4.35
C PRO A 347 13.97 3.23 -2.89
N ARG A 348 15.26 2.97 -2.63
CA ARG A 348 15.84 2.95 -1.28
C ARG A 348 15.63 4.27 -0.53
N TRP A 349 15.75 5.41 -1.22
CA TRP A 349 15.55 6.73 -0.63
C TRP A 349 14.13 6.90 -0.07
N ALA A 350 13.09 6.37 -0.71
CA ALA A 350 11.72 6.48 -0.21
C ALA A 350 11.50 5.70 1.09
N ILE A 351 12.20 4.58 1.28
CA ILE A 351 12.20 3.82 2.54
C ILE A 351 12.97 4.60 3.62
N ILE A 352 14.12 5.20 3.30
CA ILE A 352 14.85 6.07 4.24
C ILE A 352 13.98 7.26 4.68
N GLY A 353 13.28 7.92 3.75
CA GLY A 353 12.38 9.04 4.05
C GLY A 353 11.29 8.67 5.05
N TRP A 354 10.62 7.53 4.85
CA TRP A 354 9.64 6.98 5.81
C TRP A 354 10.27 6.58 7.16
N LEU A 355 11.45 5.96 7.18
CA LEU A 355 12.14 5.64 8.44
C LEU A 355 12.52 6.91 9.23
N LEU A 356 12.80 8.03 8.56
CA LEU A 356 13.01 9.33 9.18
C LEU A 356 11.70 9.93 9.73
N THR A 357 10.60 9.93 8.97
CA THR A 357 9.31 10.51 9.45
C THR A 357 8.68 9.70 10.57
N THR A 358 8.98 8.41 10.72
CA THR A 358 8.51 7.59 11.86
C THR A 358 9.31 7.80 13.16
N CYS A 359 10.32 8.67 13.20
CA CYS A 359 11.10 8.93 14.42
C CYS A 359 10.31 9.77 15.44
N THR A 360 9.94 9.19 16.59
CA THR A 360 9.09 9.86 17.61
C THR A 360 9.88 10.65 18.67
N SER A 361 11.20 10.75 18.53
CA SER A 361 12.03 11.54 19.44
C SER A 361 13.24 12.16 18.74
N ASN A 362 13.66 13.33 19.21
CA ASN A 362 14.84 14.04 18.67
C ASN A 362 16.13 13.22 18.79
N VAL A 363 16.27 12.38 19.82
CA VAL A 363 17.43 11.47 19.97
C VAL A 363 17.42 10.41 18.88
N ALA A 364 16.27 9.79 18.60
CA ALA A 364 16.13 8.80 17.54
C ALA A 364 16.37 9.43 16.15
N ALA A 365 15.77 10.60 15.89
CA ALA A 365 15.95 11.35 14.65
C ALA A 365 17.42 11.75 14.43
N SER A 366 18.13 12.24 15.45
CA SER A 366 19.55 12.60 15.33
C SER A 366 20.44 11.37 15.10
N ASN A 367 20.19 10.25 15.78
CA ASN A 367 20.91 9.00 15.54
C ASN A 367 20.62 8.42 14.15
N ALA A 368 19.39 8.55 13.65
CA ALA A 368 18.99 8.14 12.30
C ALA A 368 19.68 8.98 11.21
N LYS A 369 19.73 10.31 11.37
CA LYS A 369 20.50 11.21 10.49
C LYS A 369 21.99 10.86 10.49
N LEU A 370 22.57 10.62 11.68
CA LEU A 370 23.97 10.21 11.78
C LEU A 370 24.23 8.84 11.12
N ALA A 371 23.32 7.87 11.28
CA ALA A 371 23.42 6.57 10.62
C ALA A 371 23.35 6.67 9.08
N LEU A 372 22.52 7.59 8.56
CA LEU A 372 22.38 7.87 7.13
C LEU A 372 23.64 8.53 6.54
N PHE A 373 24.21 9.52 7.24
CA PHE A 373 25.45 10.20 6.82
C PHE A 373 26.74 9.44 7.23
N TYR A 374 26.67 8.29 7.89
CA TYR A 374 27.85 7.68 8.52
C TYR A 374 28.98 7.30 7.54
N ASP A 375 28.65 6.90 6.31
CA ASP A 375 29.63 6.59 5.27
C ASP A 375 30.13 7.85 4.52
N TRP A 376 29.47 9.01 4.67
CA TRP A 376 29.93 10.28 4.10
C TRP A 376 31.14 10.84 4.87
N LEU A 377 31.13 10.70 6.20
CA LEU A 377 32.08 11.38 7.11
C LEU A 377 33.56 11.12 6.77
N PHE A 378 33.90 9.95 6.24
CA PHE A 378 35.27 9.59 5.84
C PHE A 378 35.29 8.92 4.45
N PHE A 379 34.43 9.40 3.55
CA PHE A 379 34.23 8.80 2.22
C PHE A 379 35.50 8.87 1.36
N SER A 380 35.88 7.70 0.82
CA SER A 380 37.03 7.54 -0.08
C SER A 380 36.54 6.87 -1.38
N PRO A 381 36.54 7.59 -2.53
CA PRO A 381 36.06 7.05 -3.82
C PRO A 381 36.73 5.74 -4.27
N GLU A 382 37.96 5.46 -3.81
CA GLU A 382 38.70 4.22 -4.07
C GLU A 382 38.19 2.99 -3.27
N LYS A 383 37.40 3.19 -2.21
CA LYS A 383 37.12 2.18 -1.16
C LYS A 383 35.64 2.03 -0.82
N ASP A 384 34.92 3.14 -0.84
CA ASP A 384 33.49 3.25 -0.52
C ASP A 384 32.66 3.28 -1.81
N SER A 385 31.39 2.91 -1.72
CA SER A 385 30.48 2.83 -2.88
C SER A 385 29.54 4.04 -2.94
N ILE A 386 29.25 4.53 -4.15
CA ILE A 386 28.17 5.50 -4.40
C ILE A 386 26.85 5.03 -3.78
N MET A 387 26.59 3.71 -3.80
CA MET A 387 25.40 3.09 -3.25
C MET A 387 25.24 3.26 -1.73
N ASN A 388 26.32 3.57 -0.99
CA ASN A 388 26.23 3.87 0.44
C ASN A 388 25.78 5.31 0.72
N ILE A 389 26.11 6.26 -0.17
CA ILE A 389 25.88 7.70 0.02
C ILE A 389 24.65 8.23 -0.74
N GLU A 390 24.31 7.65 -1.90
CA GLU A 390 23.16 8.08 -2.72
C GLU A 390 21.81 8.19 -1.97
N PRO A 391 21.46 7.35 -0.97
CA PRO A 391 20.12 7.42 -0.38
C PRO A 391 19.89 8.75 0.36
N ALA A 392 20.94 9.36 0.91
CA ALA A 392 20.83 10.64 1.62
C ALA A 392 20.57 11.80 0.65
N ILE A 393 21.30 11.88 -0.47
CA ILE A 393 21.13 12.96 -1.45
C ILE A 393 19.82 12.81 -2.22
N LEU A 394 19.38 11.58 -2.53
CA LEU A 394 18.11 11.33 -3.19
C LEU A 394 16.90 11.59 -2.27
N VAL A 395 16.99 11.32 -0.95
CA VAL A 395 15.98 11.83 0.00
C VAL A 395 15.91 13.35 -0.04
N MET A 396 17.05 14.04 0.03
CA MET A 396 17.09 15.50 0.00
C MET A 396 16.53 16.08 -1.30
N HIS A 397 16.83 15.49 -2.45
CA HIS A 397 16.28 15.91 -3.74
C HIS A 397 14.77 15.66 -3.85
N HIS A 398 14.31 14.41 -3.71
CA HIS A 398 12.91 14.08 -3.92
C HIS A 398 11.96 14.62 -2.84
N SER A 399 12.46 14.94 -1.63
CA SER A 399 11.64 15.60 -0.60
C SER A 399 11.44 17.10 -0.82
N MET A 400 12.23 17.76 -1.69
CA MET A 400 12.14 19.23 -1.87
C MET A 400 10.77 19.70 -2.41
N LYS A 401 10.12 18.92 -3.28
CA LYS A 401 8.77 19.25 -3.78
C LYS A 401 7.68 19.04 -2.72
N PRO A 402 7.51 17.83 -2.10
CA PRO A 402 6.42 17.55 -1.16
C PRO A 402 6.69 17.88 0.32
N HIS A 403 7.93 17.74 0.80
CA HIS A 403 8.28 17.77 2.23
C HIS A 403 9.61 18.51 2.48
N PRO A 404 9.70 19.82 2.18
CA PRO A 404 10.97 20.57 2.20
C PRO A 404 11.67 20.58 3.57
N ALA A 405 10.92 20.42 4.68
CA ALA A 405 11.47 20.29 6.02
C ALA A 405 12.43 19.09 6.18
N ILE A 406 12.18 17.97 5.49
CA ILE A 406 13.07 16.79 5.48
C ILE A 406 14.40 17.17 4.81
N THR A 407 14.35 17.87 3.69
CA THR A 407 15.56 18.34 2.98
C THR A 407 16.33 19.35 3.82
N ALA A 408 15.65 20.35 4.38
CA ALA A 408 16.27 21.38 5.19
C ALA A 408 16.99 20.78 6.42
N THR A 409 16.35 19.86 7.14
CA THR A 409 16.92 19.27 8.37
C THR A 409 18.03 18.24 8.10
N LEU A 410 18.17 17.74 6.87
CA LEU A 410 19.30 16.90 6.44
C LEU A 410 20.48 17.75 5.97
N LEU A 411 20.23 18.84 5.24
CA LEU A 411 21.28 19.80 4.84
C LEU A 411 21.89 20.52 6.05
N ASP A 412 21.05 20.96 7.00
CA ASP A 412 21.49 21.54 8.28
C ASP A 412 22.37 20.55 9.07
N PHE A 413 21.91 19.30 9.20
CA PHE A 413 22.68 18.25 9.86
C PHE A 413 24.03 18.00 9.16
N MET A 414 24.06 17.94 7.82
CA MET A 414 25.27 17.76 7.03
C MET A 414 26.27 18.91 7.25
N CYS A 415 25.81 20.15 7.37
CA CYS A 415 26.67 21.29 7.67
C CYS A 415 27.19 21.27 9.12
N ARG A 416 26.33 20.97 10.10
CA ARG A 416 26.69 20.97 11.53
C ARG A 416 27.55 19.77 11.95
N ILE A 417 27.40 18.61 11.33
CA ILE A 417 28.14 17.40 11.74
C ILE A 417 29.65 17.50 11.42
N ILE A 418 30.05 18.33 10.45
CA ILE A 418 31.45 18.52 10.04
C ILE A 418 32.35 19.02 11.19
N PRO A 419 32.09 20.19 11.82
CA PRO A 419 32.88 20.64 12.96
C PRO A 419 32.59 19.87 14.26
N HIS A 420 31.43 19.22 14.39
CA HIS A 420 30.96 18.67 15.66
C HIS A 420 31.10 17.16 15.84
N PHE A 421 31.33 16.36 14.79
CA PHE A 421 31.49 14.90 14.92
C PHE A 421 32.69 14.52 15.79
N PHE A 422 33.86 15.07 15.45
CA PHE A 422 35.08 14.99 16.26
C PHE A 422 36.03 16.13 15.85
N PRO A 423 36.07 17.26 16.58
CA PRO A 423 36.78 18.47 16.14
C PRO A 423 38.25 18.28 15.73
N PRO A 424 39.06 17.42 16.38
CA PRO A 424 40.44 17.15 15.94
C PRO A 424 40.58 16.50 14.55
N LEU A 425 39.46 16.06 13.93
CA LEU A 425 39.41 15.54 12.56
C LEU A 425 38.44 16.33 11.65
N GLU A 426 38.05 17.57 12.00
CA GLU A 426 37.12 18.38 11.17
C GLU A 426 37.57 18.46 9.70
N GLY A 427 38.86 18.64 9.44
CA GLY A 427 39.40 18.69 8.07
C GLY A 427 39.17 17.40 7.27
N GLN A 428 39.35 16.24 7.91
CA GLN A 428 39.07 14.95 7.30
C GLN A 428 37.56 14.73 7.10
N VAL A 429 36.72 15.17 8.05
CA VAL A 429 35.26 15.08 7.91
C VAL A 429 34.73 15.98 6.79
N ARG A 430 35.23 17.22 6.69
CA ARG A 430 34.93 18.13 5.58
C ARG A 430 35.34 17.52 4.24
N GLN A 431 36.52 16.91 4.17
CA GLN A 431 37.00 16.23 2.96
C GLN A 431 36.13 15.01 2.60
N GLY A 432 35.67 14.22 3.58
CA GLY A 432 34.77 13.10 3.34
C GLY A 432 33.42 13.53 2.74
N VAL A 433 32.79 14.55 3.33
CA VAL A 433 31.54 15.11 2.80
C VAL A 433 31.74 15.76 1.43
N PHE A 434 32.84 16.48 1.22
CA PHE A 434 33.21 17.04 -0.08
C PHE A 434 33.40 15.95 -1.16
N ASN A 435 34.20 14.92 -0.86
CA ASN A 435 34.41 13.77 -1.75
C ASN A 435 33.08 13.09 -2.11
N SER A 436 32.15 12.97 -1.14
CA SER A 436 30.83 12.39 -1.35
C SER A 436 30.03 13.20 -2.37
N LEU A 437 29.97 14.52 -2.20
CA LEU A 437 29.24 15.44 -3.08
C LEU A 437 29.83 15.49 -4.50
N THR A 438 31.16 15.52 -4.63
CA THR A 438 31.83 15.45 -5.94
C THR A 438 31.54 14.12 -6.63
N PHE A 439 31.66 12.98 -5.93
CA PHE A 439 31.42 11.66 -6.50
C PHE A 439 29.95 11.43 -6.89
N ILE A 440 29.01 12.07 -6.19
CA ILE A 440 27.58 12.11 -6.55
C ILE A 440 27.36 12.78 -7.92
N MET A 441 28.09 13.87 -8.21
CA MET A 441 28.03 14.54 -9.52
C MET A 441 28.77 13.75 -10.60
N GLU A 442 29.97 13.21 -10.31
CA GLU A 442 30.72 12.35 -11.23
C GLU A 442 29.92 11.11 -11.66
N LYS A 443 29.13 10.53 -10.74
CA LYS A 443 28.24 9.39 -11.00
C LYS A 443 26.83 9.78 -11.45
N ARG A 444 26.58 11.07 -11.70
CA ARG A 444 25.31 11.64 -12.18
C ARG A 444 24.07 11.28 -11.33
N VAL A 445 24.27 10.92 -10.06
CA VAL A 445 23.16 10.68 -9.10
C VAL A 445 22.37 11.98 -8.89
N LEU A 446 23.06 13.12 -8.91
CA LEU A 446 22.50 14.41 -9.33
C LEU A 446 23.53 15.08 -10.24
N ALA A 447 23.11 15.58 -11.41
CA ALA A 447 24.02 16.25 -12.34
C ALA A 447 24.59 17.57 -11.76
N HIS A 448 23.78 18.31 -10.99
CA HIS A 448 24.15 19.59 -10.38
C HIS A 448 23.58 19.70 -8.96
N LEU A 449 24.37 20.25 -8.03
CA LEU A 449 23.96 20.45 -6.63
C LEU A 449 23.34 21.83 -6.37
N ALA A 450 23.64 22.85 -7.17
CA ALA A 450 23.13 24.21 -6.97
C ALA A 450 21.58 24.32 -6.91
N PRO A 451 20.79 23.60 -7.75
CA PRO A 451 19.32 23.61 -7.65
C PRO A 451 18.76 23.02 -6.35
N LEU A 452 19.57 22.23 -5.64
CA LEU A 452 19.25 21.69 -4.32
C LEU A 452 19.74 22.64 -3.20
N PHE A 453 20.97 23.13 -3.31
CA PHE A 453 21.63 23.91 -2.25
C PHE A 453 21.19 25.37 -2.16
N ASP A 454 20.77 26.01 -3.26
CA ASP A 454 20.28 27.39 -3.27
C ASP A 454 18.77 27.51 -3.52
N ASN A 455 18.04 26.40 -3.36
CA ASN A 455 16.62 26.30 -3.69
C ASN A 455 15.77 27.35 -2.95
N PRO A 456 14.86 28.10 -3.62
CA PRO A 456 14.03 29.11 -2.97
C PRO A 456 13.17 28.62 -1.79
N LYS A 457 12.81 27.32 -1.76
CA LYS A 457 12.07 26.70 -0.64
C LYS A 457 12.90 26.48 0.64
N LEU A 458 14.22 26.62 0.58
CA LEU A 458 15.08 26.55 1.76
C LEU A 458 15.17 27.93 2.42
N ASP A 459 15.27 27.93 3.75
CA ASP A 459 15.55 29.15 4.50
C ASP A 459 16.86 29.83 4.05
N ARG A 460 16.92 31.15 4.21
CA ARG A 460 18.03 32.01 3.81
C ARG A 460 19.30 31.79 4.66
N GLU A 461 19.18 31.52 5.96
CA GLU A 461 20.34 31.23 6.80
C GLU A 461 20.96 29.88 6.43
N LEU A 462 20.12 28.86 6.20
CA LEU A 462 20.58 27.54 5.75
C LEU A 462 21.30 27.62 4.39
N ARG A 463 20.74 28.36 3.42
CA ARG A 463 21.41 28.62 2.13
C ARG A 463 22.72 29.39 2.29
N SER A 464 22.79 30.35 3.21
CA SER A 464 24.03 31.06 3.53
C SER A 464 25.09 30.11 4.14
N MET A 465 24.68 29.21 5.05
CA MET A 465 25.56 28.21 5.66
C MET A 465 26.10 27.22 4.63
N LEU A 466 25.26 26.74 3.72
CA LEU A 466 25.68 25.88 2.59
C LEU A 466 26.70 26.59 1.71
N ARG A 467 26.48 27.88 1.40
CA ARG A 467 27.37 28.70 0.57
C ARG A 467 28.72 29.02 1.24
N GLU A 468 28.76 29.15 2.57
CA GLU A 468 30.00 29.27 3.35
C GLU A 468 30.80 27.96 3.36
N ARG A 469 30.11 26.82 3.52
CA ARG A 469 30.76 25.49 3.65
C ARG A 469 31.14 24.89 2.30
N PHE A 470 30.37 25.14 1.26
CA PHE A 470 30.49 24.52 -0.07
C PHE A 470 30.23 25.50 -1.24
N PRO A 471 30.98 26.63 -1.35
CA PRO A 471 30.75 27.64 -2.39
C PRO A 471 30.85 27.08 -3.82
N GLU A 472 31.69 26.06 -4.00
CA GLU A 472 31.90 25.30 -5.25
C GLU A 472 30.63 24.60 -5.75
N PHE A 473 29.73 24.20 -4.85
CA PHE A 473 28.49 23.47 -5.19
C PHE A 473 27.24 24.36 -5.22
N CYS A 474 27.34 25.61 -4.75
CA CYS A 474 26.26 26.61 -4.81
C CYS A 474 26.27 27.45 -6.09
N SER A 475 27.29 27.30 -6.96
CA SER A 475 27.45 28.09 -8.18
C SER A 475 26.98 27.32 -9.41
N SER A 476 26.11 27.90 -10.23
CA SER A 476 25.77 27.32 -11.55
C SER A 476 26.95 27.49 -12.51
N PRO A 477 27.33 26.45 -13.30
CA PRO A 477 28.41 26.58 -14.26
C PRO A 477 28.01 27.54 -15.40
N SER A 478 28.72 28.66 -15.52
CA SER A 478 28.67 29.51 -16.71
C SER A 478 29.20 28.74 -17.93
N PRO A 479 28.60 28.88 -19.13
CA PRO A 479 29.02 28.11 -20.31
C PRO A 479 30.47 28.42 -20.70
N PRO A 480 31.25 27.40 -21.15
CA PRO A 480 32.67 27.55 -21.42
C PRO A 480 32.92 28.52 -22.57
N THR A 481 33.60 29.62 -22.28
CA THR A 481 33.88 30.69 -23.25
C THR A 481 35.23 30.47 -23.92
N GLU A 482 35.31 29.53 -24.86
CA GLU A 482 36.51 29.37 -25.69
C GLU A 482 36.56 30.43 -26.82
N GLY A 483 37.59 31.28 -26.75
CA GLY A 483 38.22 31.89 -27.92
C GLY A 483 37.46 33.01 -28.64
N ARG A 484 37.73 34.26 -28.24
CA ARG A 484 38.11 35.31 -29.21
C ARG A 484 38.90 36.44 -28.59
N ASP A 485 39.95 36.85 -29.29
CA ASP A 485 40.82 37.96 -28.95
C ASP A 485 40.21 39.34 -29.26
N GLU A 486 40.85 40.34 -28.66
CA GLU A 486 40.98 41.73 -29.13
C GLU A 486 39.81 42.75 -29.07
N VAL A 487 40.11 43.83 -28.32
CA VAL A 487 39.80 45.25 -28.61
C VAL A 487 38.44 45.85 -28.15
N LYS A 488 38.53 46.58 -27.02
CA LYS A 488 37.98 47.93 -26.72
C LYS A 488 36.49 48.27 -26.93
N MET A 489 35.81 48.53 -25.81
CA MET A 489 35.36 49.87 -25.35
C MET A 489 34.60 50.78 -26.36
N GLU A 490 33.30 51.01 -26.12
CA GLU A 490 32.69 52.34 -25.79
C GLU A 490 31.18 52.20 -25.42
N GLU A 491 30.54 53.29 -25.00
CA GLU A 491 29.19 53.33 -24.37
C GLU A 491 28.05 53.79 -25.30
N SER A 492 26.80 53.48 -24.93
CA SER A 492 25.54 54.14 -25.39
C SER A 492 25.15 53.91 -26.88
N VAL A 493 23.94 54.20 -27.39
CA VAL A 493 22.73 54.92 -26.88
C VAL A 493 21.46 54.11 -27.19
N SER A 494 20.37 54.35 -26.46
CA SER A 494 19.01 53.83 -26.68
C SER A 494 18.31 54.36 -27.95
N LEU A 495 17.40 53.56 -28.51
CA LEU A 495 16.24 54.02 -29.30
C LEU A 495 15.00 53.17 -28.99
N GLU A 496 13.83 53.83 -28.93
CA GLU A 496 12.52 53.26 -28.65
C GLU A 496 11.67 53.19 -29.94
N MET A 497 10.62 52.36 -29.98
CA MET A 497 9.22 52.79 -30.23
C MET A 497 8.24 51.62 -30.34
N ASP A 498 6.99 51.89 -29.96
CA ASP A 498 5.90 50.93 -29.67
C ASP A 498 5.25 50.23 -30.86
N ASN A 499 4.53 49.12 -30.57
CA ASN A 499 3.05 49.17 -30.65
C ASN A 499 2.30 48.00 -29.95
N HIS A 500 1.37 48.39 -29.07
CA HIS A 500 0.10 47.74 -28.68
C HIS A 500 -0.01 46.21 -28.38
N VAL A 501 0.10 45.92 -27.07
CA VAL A 501 -0.87 45.19 -26.19
C VAL A 501 -2.02 44.37 -26.83
N LEU A 502 -2.08 43.06 -26.56
CA LEU A 502 -3.15 42.36 -25.79
C LEU A 502 -2.98 40.82 -25.81
N LEU A 503 -2.93 40.20 -24.61
CA LEU A 503 -3.28 38.79 -24.26
C LEU A 503 -2.52 37.64 -25.01
N ASP A 504 -2.08 36.54 -24.40
CA ASP A 504 -2.20 36.01 -23.03
C ASP A 504 -0.83 35.54 -22.48
N LYS A 505 -0.75 35.24 -21.18
CA LYS A 505 0.39 34.54 -20.55
C LYS A 505 -0.01 33.18 -19.99
N GLU A 506 0.55 32.11 -20.54
CA GLU A 506 0.70 30.82 -19.85
C GLU A 506 2.19 30.56 -19.57
N ASP A 507 2.57 30.39 -18.30
CA ASP A 507 3.97 30.15 -17.90
C ASP A 507 4.39 28.68 -18.14
N GLY A 508 4.68 28.36 -19.40
CA GLY A 508 5.17 27.05 -19.85
C GLY A 508 6.66 26.79 -19.58
N CYS A 509 7.10 26.83 -18.32
CA CYS A 509 8.51 26.55 -17.99
C CYS A 509 8.79 25.03 -17.94
N TYR A 510 9.70 24.56 -18.80
CA TYR A 510 10.09 23.15 -18.90
C TYR A 510 11.04 22.73 -17.76
N ASP A 511 10.70 21.68 -17.02
CA ASP A 511 11.67 20.90 -16.22
C ASP A 511 11.94 19.55 -16.88
N ASN A 512 13.19 19.37 -17.31
CA ASN A 512 13.72 18.12 -17.86
C ASN A 512 15.07 17.80 -17.18
N THR A 513 15.04 17.58 -15.87
CA THR A 513 16.22 17.15 -15.07
C THR A 513 16.10 15.68 -14.62
N GLU A 514 15.92 14.76 -15.57
CA GLU A 514 16.00 13.32 -15.28
C GLU A 514 17.45 12.88 -14.98
N ALA A 515 17.63 12.12 -13.89
CA ALA A 515 18.93 11.56 -13.51
C ALA A 515 19.32 10.41 -14.47
N ALA A 516 20.20 10.71 -15.43
CA ALA A 516 20.60 9.78 -16.47
C ALA A 516 21.82 8.94 -16.08
N PHE A 517 21.62 7.62 -15.97
CA PHE A 517 22.71 6.63 -15.91
C PHE A 517 23.41 6.54 -17.27
N SER A 518 24.74 6.43 -17.26
CA SER A 518 25.59 6.30 -18.45
C SER A 518 26.16 4.89 -18.54
N ASP A 519 26.03 4.24 -19.71
CA ASP A 519 27.15 4.10 -20.66
C ASP A 519 26.63 3.63 -22.04
N ASP A 520 27.54 3.54 -23.01
CA ASP A 520 27.26 3.61 -24.46
C ASP A 520 26.60 2.36 -25.12
N GLU A 521 26.17 2.56 -26.38
CA GLU A 521 25.78 1.56 -27.41
C GLU A 521 24.47 0.75 -27.19
N GLU A 522 23.31 1.36 -27.49
CA GLU A 522 22.47 1.06 -28.68
C GLU A 522 21.07 1.72 -28.60
N GLU A 523 20.58 2.29 -29.71
CA GLU A 523 19.26 2.94 -29.77
C GLU A 523 18.09 1.95 -29.94
N ILE A 524 17.16 1.88 -28.97
CA ILE A 524 15.79 1.36 -29.22
C ILE A 524 14.73 2.38 -28.79
N ASN A 525 14.13 3.00 -29.81
CA ASN A 525 13.15 4.09 -29.73
C ASN A 525 11.77 3.61 -29.24
N ASN A 526 11.42 3.91 -27.98
CA ASN A 526 10.14 3.56 -27.37
C ASN A 526 9.34 4.82 -26.98
N LYS A 527 8.59 5.40 -27.93
CA LYS A 527 7.68 6.53 -27.68
C LYS A 527 6.36 6.06 -27.06
N GLY A 528 6.05 6.54 -25.85
CA GLY A 528 4.67 6.62 -25.37
C GLY A 528 4.41 6.08 -23.98
N ASN A 529 4.87 6.81 -22.95
CA ASN A 529 4.23 6.79 -21.63
C ASN A 529 4.02 8.23 -21.16
N LYS A 530 2.79 8.58 -20.79
CA LYS A 530 2.49 9.89 -20.16
C LYS A 530 2.92 9.80 -18.70
N LYS A 531 3.75 10.74 -18.24
CA LYS A 531 4.09 10.87 -16.81
C LYS A 531 2.79 11.09 -16.01
N ARG A 532 2.47 10.19 -15.08
CA ARG A 532 1.45 10.40 -14.03
C ARG A 532 2.18 11.02 -12.83
N GLU A 533 1.79 12.22 -12.39
CA GLU A 533 2.23 12.72 -11.07
C GLU A 533 1.46 11.99 -9.98
N PHE A 534 2.17 11.45 -8.98
CA PHE A 534 1.57 10.78 -7.82
C PHE A 534 1.90 11.58 -6.55
N ARG A 535 0.86 11.90 -5.76
CA ARG A 535 0.98 12.72 -4.54
C ARG A 535 1.36 11.86 -3.33
N PHE A 536 2.33 12.34 -2.55
CA PHE A 536 2.55 11.87 -1.18
C PHE A 536 1.45 12.47 -0.29
N HIS A 537 0.80 11.66 0.54
CA HIS A 537 -0.17 12.16 1.53
C HIS A 537 0.57 12.53 2.83
N PRO A 538 0.32 13.70 3.45
CA PRO A 538 0.96 14.08 4.70
C PRO A 538 0.62 13.15 5.86
N ILE A 539 1.53 13.07 6.83
CA ILE A 539 1.23 12.64 8.21
C ILE A 539 1.16 13.92 9.04
N LYS A 540 0.10 14.12 9.83
CA LYS A 540 -0.13 15.37 10.58
C LYS A 540 1.09 15.72 11.44
N GLU A 541 1.73 16.86 11.16
CA GLU A 541 2.90 17.34 11.91
C GLU A 541 2.49 17.83 13.30
N ALA A 542 3.41 17.77 14.28
CA ALA A 542 3.22 18.40 15.58
C ALA A 542 3.46 19.92 15.44
N ILE A 543 2.39 20.67 15.16
CA ILE A 543 2.42 22.11 14.90
C ILE A 543 2.84 22.87 16.17
N ILE A 544 3.76 23.82 16.02
CA ILE A 544 4.06 24.85 17.02
C ILE A 544 3.14 26.03 16.74
N GLU A 545 2.49 26.55 17.78
CA GLU A 545 1.59 27.71 17.64
C GLU A 545 2.38 29.02 17.62
N GLU A 546 2.56 29.57 16.42
CA GLU A 546 2.91 30.97 16.22
C GLU A 546 1.64 31.84 16.35
N PRO A 547 1.72 33.04 16.98
CA PRO A 547 0.56 33.92 17.14
C PRO A 547 0.11 34.49 15.79
N ALA A 548 -1.20 34.66 15.60
CA ALA A 548 -1.78 35.16 14.36
C ALA A 548 -1.41 36.64 14.11
N ASP A 549 -0.62 36.90 13.07
CA ASP A 549 -0.25 38.24 12.63
C ASP A 549 -1.26 38.81 11.62
N ILE A 550 -2.16 39.65 12.14
CA ILE A 550 -3.17 40.38 11.36
C ILE A 550 -2.76 41.84 11.08
N THR A 551 -1.57 42.25 11.51
CA THR A 551 -1.02 43.61 11.33
C THR A 551 -1.11 44.12 9.87
N PRO A 552 -0.77 43.34 8.82
CA PRO A 552 -0.85 43.85 7.44
C PRO A 552 -2.27 44.16 6.95
N TYR A 553 -3.32 43.67 7.61
CA TYR A 553 -4.71 43.79 7.19
C TYR A 553 -5.53 44.75 8.06
N VAL A 554 -5.33 44.71 9.38
CA VAL A 554 -6.13 45.48 10.37
C VAL A 554 -5.98 47.00 10.24
N ASP A 555 -4.88 47.49 9.68
CA ASP A 555 -4.72 48.92 9.40
C ASP A 555 -5.48 49.43 8.16
N GLN A 556 -6.11 48.54 7.39
CA GLN A 556 -6.95 48.87 6.22
C GLN A 556 -8.46 48.84 6.55
N LEU A 557 -8.84 48.35 7.73
CA LEU A 557 -10.22 48.35 8.21
C LEU A 557 -10.66 49.74 8.71
N ASP A 558 -11.94 50.06 8.59
CA ASP A 558 -12.54 51.23 9.26
C ASP A 558 -12.40 51.14 10.80
N ASP A 559 -12.43 52.28 11.50
CA ASP A 559 -12.17 52.32 12.95
C ASP A 559 -13.13 51.44 13.79
N MET A 560 -14.35 51.19 13.33
CA MET A 560 -15.36 50.40 14.07
C MET A 560 -15.13 48.89 13.89
N MET A 561 -14.98 48.45 12.63
CA MET A 561 -14.66 47.06 12.29
C MET A 561 -13.27 46.68 12.83
N LYS A 562 -12.31 47.62 12.77
CA LYS A 562 -10.97 47.50 13.35
C LYS A 562 -11.01 47.31 14.87
N GLU A 563 -11.87 48.04 15.59
CA GLU A 563 -12.02 47.82 17.03
C GLU A 563 -12.53 46.40 17.30
N LYS A 564 -13.55 45.93 16.56
CA LYS A 564 -14.12 44.59 16.74
C LYS A 564 -13.15 43.46 16.40
N VAL A 565 -12.39 43.56 15.31
CA VAL A 565 -11.33 42.59 14.98
C VAL A 565 -10.22 42.59 16.02
N LEU A 566 -9.87 43.75 16.60
CA LEU A 566 -8.92 43.86 17.72
C LEU A 566 -9.49 43.48 19.09
N GLN A 567 -10.81 43.38 19.25
CA GLN A 567 -11.47 42.73 20.40
C GLN A 567 -11.42 41.20 20.21
N LEU A 568 -11.73 40.72 18.99
CA LEU A 568 -11.69 39.31 18.61
C LEU A 568 -10.28 38.69 18.72
N GLN A 569 -9.21 39.44 18.46
CA GLN A 569 -7.82 38.97 18.69
C GLN A 569 -7.46 38.85 20.19
N LYS A 570 -8.20 39.51 21.09
CA LYS A 570 -7.88 39.60 22.53
C LYS A 570 -8.78 38.74 23.43
N GLY A 571 -9.76 38.05 22.86
CA GLY A 571 -10.64 37.15 23.62
C GLY A 571 -9.86 35.97 24.23
N SER A 572 -10.35 35.45 25.34
CA SER A 572 -9.73 34.35 26.09
C SER A 572 -10.44 33.01 25.90
N ASP A 573 -11.65 33.01 25.35
CA ASP A 573 -12.55 31.86 25.30
C ASP A 573 -13.50 31.94 24.11
N THR A 574 -14.12 30.81 23.78
CA THR A 574 -15.00 30.67 22.62
C THR A 574 -16.31 31.46 22.76
N GLU A 575 -16.75 31.74 24.00
CA GLU A 575 -17.99 32.48 24.26
C GLU A 575 -17.82 33.96 23.90
N THR A 576 -16.78 34.63 24.42
CA THR A 576 -16.47 36.02 24.06
C THR A 576 -16.10 36.18 22.58
N HIS A 577 -15.42 35.20 21.97
CA HIS A 577 -15.20 35.21 20.51
C HIS A 577 -16.51 35.07 19.71
N CYS A 578 -17.51 34.33 20.21
CA CYS A 578 -18.82 34.23 19.57
C CYS A 578 -19.63 35.52 19.72
N GLU A 579 -19.61 36.18 20.89
CA GLU A 579 -20.28 37.48 21.08
C GLU A 579 -19.74 38.54 20.10
N VAL A 580 -18.42 38.75 20.08
CA VAL A 580 -17.79 39.73 19.18
C VAL A 580 -17.97 39.36 17.70
N MET A 581 -17.99 38.07 17.36
CA MET A 581 -18.23 37.64 15.98
C MET A 581 -19.69 37.80 15.54
N GLN A 582 -20.68 37.76 16.45
CA GLN A 582 -22.05 38.17 16.11
C GLN A 582 -22.13 39.67 15.88
N GLU A 583 -21.48 40.50 16.70
CA GLU A 583 -21.43 41.96 16.46
C GLU A 583 -20.77 42.30 15.11
N ILE A 584 -19.74 41.54 14.69
CA ILE A 584 -19.13 41.66 13.35
C ILE A 584 -20.14 41.28 12.25
N VAL A 585 -20.93 40.21 12.43
CA VAL A 585 -22.00 39.82 11.48
C VAL A 585 -23.08 40.90 11.40
N ASP A 586 -23.46 41.50 12.53
CA ASP A 586 -24.47 42.55 12.58
C ASP A 586 -23.99 43.83 11.87
N LEU A 587 -22.68 44.17 11.95
CA LEU A 587 -22.08 45.30 11.21
C LEU A 587 -21.97 45.05 9.69
N ILE A 588 -21.71 43.81 9.26
CA ILE A 588 -21.70 43.44 7.82
C ILE A 588 -23.11 43.58 7.20
N LEU A 589 -24.16 43.58 8.03
CA LEU A 589 -25.57 43.68 7.61
C LEU A 589 -26.11 45.12 7.52
N GLU A 590 -25.29 46.15 7.80
CA GLU A 590 -25.68 47.54 7.55
C GLU A 590 -25.69 47.86 6.04
N GLU A 591 -26.62 48.70 5.59
CA GLU A 591 -26.97 48.83 4.14
C GLU A 591 -25.84 49.40 3.24
N ASP A 592 -24.76 49.94 3.82
CA ASP A 592 -23.66 50.64 3.12
C ASP A 592 -22.30 49.89 3.20
N PHE A 593 -22.24 48.60 3.56
CA PHE A 593 -20.96 47.89 3.77
C PHE A 593 -20.10 47.73 2.49
N GLU A 594 -18.88 48.26 2.50
CA GLU A 594 -18.01 48.35 1.30
C GLU A 594 -17.27 47.04 0.95
N SER A 595 -17.16 46.73 -0.35
CA SER A 595 -16.47 45.54 -0.86
C SER A 595 -14.96 45.50 -0.52
N GLU A 596 -14.29 46.66 -0.44
CA GLU A 596 -12.88 46.73 -0.03
C GLU A 596 -12.70 46.41 1.48
N GLN A 597 -13.67 46.79 2.33
CA GLN A 597 -13.73 46.36 3.73
C GLN A 597 -13.96 44.85 3.83
N MET A 598 -14.88 44.31 3.02
CA MET A 598 -15.23 42.87 3.01
C MET A 598 -14.01 41.97 2.75
N SER A 599 -13.23 42.24 1.70
CA SER A 599 -12.05 41.41 1.36
C SER A 599 -10.92 41.53 2.39
N THR A 600 -10.79 42.70 3.02
CA THR A 600 -9.85 42.97 4.12
C THR A 600 -10.24 42.22 5.38
N LEU A 601 -11.53 42.25 5.75
CA LEU A 601 -12.09 41.55 6.90
C LEU A 601 -11.99 40.02 6.72
N ALA A 602 -12.29 39.51 5.53
CA ALA A 602 -12.10 38.10 5.18
C ALA A 602 -10.65 37.65 5.39
N SER A 603 -9.67 38.50 5.05
CA SER A 603 -8.25 38.23 5.29
C SER A 603 -7.89 38.21 6.78
N CYS A 604 -8.46 39.11 7.58
CA CYS A 604 -8.29 39.13 9.04
C CYS A 604 -8.87 37.87 9.70
N LEU A 605 -10.09 37.48 9.34
CA LEU A 605 -10.78 36.32 9.92
C LEU A 605 -10.13 34.99 9.50
N ALA A 606 -9.58 34.89 8.29
CA ALA A 606 -8.85 33.72 7.82
C ALA A 606 -7.60 33.41 8.67
N GLU A 607 -6.87 34.44 9.10
CA GLU A 607 -5.70 34.30 9.98
C GLU A 607 -6.09 34.13 11.46
N LEU A 608 -7.08 34.87 11.98
CA LEU A 608 -7.57 34.68 13.35
C LEU A 608 -8.13 33.26 13.58
N PHE A 609 -8.94 32.75 12.65
CA PHE A 609 -9.57 31.44 12.78
C PHE A 609 -8.73 30.30 12.16
N LYS A 610 -7.46 30.54 11.84
CA LYS A 610 -6.50 29.55 11.32
C LYS A 610 -6.33 28.32 12.22
N GLY A 611 -6.61 28.46 13.52
CA GLY A 611 -6.72 27.35 14.48
C GLY A 611 -8.02 26.53 14.35
N HIS A 612 -9.15 27.16 14.04
CA HIS A 612 -10.47 26.50 13.97
C HIS A 612 -10.59 25.48 12.81
N PHE A 613 -9.80 25.67 11.75
CA PHE A 613 -9.71 24.79 10.57
C PHE A 613 -8.55 23.76 10.66
N ARG A 614 -8.05 23.51 11.87
CA ARG A 614 -7.03 22.49 12.19
C ARG A 614 -7.61 21.44 13.15
N GLY A 615 -6.99 20.26 13.20
CA GLY A 615 -7.45 19.12 14.00
C GLY A 615 -8.40 18.20 13.24
N ASP A 616 -9.07 17.32 13.98
CA ASP A 616 -10.18 16.50 13.48
C ASP A 616 -11.49 17.21 13.88
N VAL A 617 -12.42 17.39 12.94
CA VAL A 617 -13.58 18.30 13.14
C VAL A 617 -14.77 17.56 13.76
N LEU A 618 -14.86 16.25 13.50
CA LEU A 618 -15.93 15.38 13.97
C LEU A 618 -15.61 14.84 15.39
N PRO A 619 -16.50 14.99 16.39
CA PRO A 619 -16.30 14.45 17.74
C PRO A 619 -16.00 12.95 17.77
N ASP A 620 -15.16 12.48 18.70
CA ASP A 620 -14.82 11.05 18.86
C ASP A 620 -16.08 10.18 19.09
N GLU A 621 -16.95 10.61 19.99
CA GLU A 621 -18.29 10.04 20.16
C GLU A 621 -19.33 10.89 19.42
N ILE A 622 -19.93 10.34 18.36
CA ILE A 622 -20.93 11.03 17.53
C ILE A 622 -22.29 10.94 18.22
N THR A 623 -22.70 12.03 18.87
CA THR A 623 -24.01 12.18 19.54
C THR A 623 -24.70 13.47 19.10
N GLU A 624 -26.01 13.58 19.33
CA GLU A 624 -26.78 14.78 18.98
C GLU A 624 -26.45 16.03 19.84
N GLU A 625 -25.67 15.84 20.91
CA GLU A 625 -25.18 16.91 21.79
C GLU A 625 -23.75 17.31 21.38
N SER A 626 -22.83 16.34 21.23
CA SER A 626 -21.45 16.60 20.80
C SER A 626 -21.35 17.15 19.37
N LEU A 627 -22.27 16.77 18.47
CA LEU A 627 -22.36 17.36 17.12
C LEU A 627 -22.73 18.85 17.14
N GLU A 628 -23.59 19.30 18.06
CA GLU A 628 -23.93 20.73 18.23
C GLU A 628 -22.78 21.49 18.91
N GLU A 629 -22.14 20.90 19.92
CA GLU A 629 -20.96 21.49 20.57
C GLU A 629 -19.82 21.75 19.56
N SER A 630 -19.57 20.81 18.64
CA SER A 630 -18.51 20.95 17.61
C SER A 630 -18.75 22.07 16.58
N VAL A 631 -20.02 22.49 16.40
CA VAL A 631 -20.40 23.60 15.51
C VAL A 631 -20.59 24.93 16.24
N CYS A 632 -20.48 24.97 17.57
CA CYS A 632 -20.46 26.21 18.37
C CYS A 632 -19.11 26.98 18.29
N LYS A 633 -18.55 27.09 17.07
CA LYS A 633 -17.34 27.90 16.78
C LYS A 633 -17.75 29.29 16.25
N PRO A 634 -16.99 30.38 16.54
CA PRO A 634 -17.32 31.74 16.10
C PRO A 634 -17.58 31.86 14.59
N VAL A 635 -16.74 31.22 13.75
CA VAL A 635 -16.90 31.23 12.28
C VAL A 635 -18.26 30.65 11.82
N CYS A 636 -18.84 29.71 12.58
CA CYS A 636 -20.13 29.11 12.26
C CYS A 636 -21.31 30.07 12.49
N LEU A 637 -21.10 31.23 13.12
CA LEU A 637 -22.16 32.26 13.24
C LEU A 637 -22.53 32.85 11.88
N VAL A 638 -21.60 32.92 10.92
CA VAL A 638 -21.90 33.30 9.53
C VAL A 638 -22.89 32.29 8.92
N PHE A 639 -22.59 30.98 9.05
CA PHE A 639 -23.47 29.91 8.60
C PHE A 639 -24.84 29.94 9.30
N ARG A 640 -24.85 30.22 10.61
CA ARG A 640 -26.06 30.29 11.43
C ARG A 640 -26.99 31.41 11.00
N ASN A 641 -26.46 32.62 10.77
CA ASN A 641 -27.25 33.76 10.34
C ASN A 641 -27.77 33.56 8.91
N LEU A 642 -26.93 33.09 7.97
CA LEU A 642 -27.37 32.69 6.63
C LEU A 642 -28.49 31.63 6.67
N CYS A 643 -28.38 30.61 7.54
CA CYS A 643 -29.42 29.61 7.73
C CYS A 643 -30.72 30.14 8.37
N GLN A 644 -30.73 31.34 8.96
CA GLN A 644 -31.91 31.93 9.61
C GLN A 644 -32.60 33.00 8.76
N MET A 645 -31.93 33.51 7.72
CA MET A 645 -32.48 34.47 6.77
C MET A 645 -33.35 33.80 5.69
N GLN A 646 -34.05 34.64 4.93
CA GLN A 646 -34.72 34.26 3.69
C GLN A 646 -33.88 34.72 2.50
N GLU A 647 -33.88 33.95 1.41
CA GLU A 647 -33.05 34.21 0.21
C GLU A 647 -33.39 35.54 -0.48
N ASP A 648 -34.63 36.04 -0.32
CA ASP A 648 -35.10 37.35 -0.82
C ASP A 648 -34.57 38.56 -0.02
N ASN A 649 -33.81 38.36 1.06
CA ASN A 649 -33.28 39.43 1.92
C ASN A 649 -31.96 39.98 1.36
N SER A 650 -31.79 41.31 1.28
CA SER A 650 -30.51 41.93 0.88
C SER A 650 -29.34 41.47 1.75
N GLY A 651 -29.55 41.36 3.07
CA GLY A 651 -28.54 40.86 4.01
C GLY A 651 -28.12 39.39 3.80
N PHE A 652 -28.96 38.58 3.13
CA PHE A 652 -28.58 37.21 2.76
C PHE A 652 -27.49 37.24 1.68
N SER A 653 -27.67 38.06 0.63
CA SER A 653 -26.66 38.25 -0.42
C SER A 653 -25.33 38.77 0.13
N VAL A 654 -25.35 39.81 0.99
CA VAL A 654 -24.13 40.41 1.54
C VAL A 654 -23.33 39.42 2.41
N LEU A 655 -24.00 38.63 3.25
CA LEU A 655 -23.32 37.57 4.02
C LEU A 655 -22.83 36.41 3.15
N LEU A 656 -23.48 36.15 2.01
CA LEU A 656 -23.09 35.11 1.06
C LEU A 656 -21.84 35.54 0.26
N GLU A 657 -21.77 36.80 -0.14
CA GLU A 657 -20.59 37.44 -0.74
C GLU A 657 -19.41 37.47 0.23
N MET A 658 -19.64 37.85 1.50
CA MET A 658 -18.62 37.80 2.54
C MET A 658 -18.09 36.37 2.77
N LEU A 659 -18.97 35.36 2.72
CA LEU A 659 -18.57 33.96 2.84
C LEU A 659 -17.78 33.48 1.59
N ALA A 660 -18.11 34.00 0.40
CA ALA A 660 -17.36 33.72 -0.83
C ALA A 660 -15.97 34.39 -0.84
N GLU A 661 -15.82 35.62 -0.33
CA GLU A 661 -14.52 36.26 -0.10
C GLU A 661 -13.69 35.49 0.94
N LEU A 662 -14.31 35.04 2.04
CA LEU A 662 -13.64 34.22 3.05
C LEU A 662 -13.22 32.85 2.50
N TYR A 663 -13.97 32.26 1.58
CA TYR A 663 -13.59 31.04 0.86
C TYR A 663 -12.35 31.25 -0.04
N GLN A 664 -12.23 32.40 -0.73
CA GLN A 664 -11.03 32.73 -1.49
C GLN A 664 -9.77 32.81 -0.62
N LYS A 665 -9.89 33.29 0.63
CA LYS A 665 -8.74 33.36 1.55
C LYS A 665 -8.50 32.03 2.28
N GLN A 666 -9.55 31.25 2.52
CA GLN A 666 -9.54 30.03 3.33
C GLN A 666 -10.49 28.96 2.76
N PRO A 667 -10.06 28.15 1.77
CA PRO A 667 -10.94 27.20 1.09
C PRO A 667 -11.49 26.10 1.99
N LYS A 668 -10.86 25.81 3.14
CA LYS A 668 -11.37 24.84 4.12
C LYS A 668 -12.78 25.18 4.63
N ILE A 669 -13.21 26.44 4.53
CA ILE A 669 -14.54 26.86 5.01
C ILE A 669 -15.69 26.21 4.23
N GLY A 670 -15.50 25.84 2.97
CA GLY A 670 -16.55 25.23 2.13
C GLY A 670 -17.01 23.86 2.66
N TYR A 671 -16.07 22.95 2.94
CA TYR A 671 -16.44 21.67 3.58
C TYR A 671 -16.84 21.83 5.07
N HIS A 672 -16.44 22.91 5.75
CA HIS A 672 -16.97 23.24 7.08
C HIS A 672 -18.44 23.72 7.02
N LEU A 673 -18.86 24.41 5.95
CA LEU A 673 -20.27 24.72 5.69
C LEU A 673 -21.07 23.42 5.45
N LEU A 674 -20.56 22.50 4.63
CA LEU A 674 -21.17 21.17 4.43
C LEU A 674 -21.30 20.38 5.75
N TYR A 675 -20.32 20.48 6.65
CA TYR A 675 -20.40 19.90 8.00
C TYR A 675 -21.48 20.58 8.85
N TYR A 676 -21.50 21.92 8.90
CA TYR A 676 -22.50 22.68 9.66
C TYR A 676 -23.93 22.36 9.20
N LEU A 677 -24.16 22.32 7.88
CA LEU A 677 -25.45 21.99 7.25
C LEU A 677 -25.92 20.57 7.55
N LYS A 678 -25.00 19.65 7.89
CA LYS A 678 -25.31 18.28 8.30
C LYS A 678 -25.48 18.13 9.82
N ALA A 679 -24.64 18.80 10.61
CA ALA A 679 -24.51 18.54 12.05
C ALA A 679 -25.46 19.38 12.92
N SER A 680 -25.80 20.61 12.52
CA SER A 680 -26.62 21.49 13.37
C SER A 680 -28.12 21.35 13.14
N LYS A 681 -28.90 21.29 14.23
CA LYS A 681 -30.38 21.30 14.16
C LYS A 681 -30.93 22.59 13.57
N ALA A 682 -30.19 23.71 13.69
CA ALA A 682 -30.55 24.99 13.06
C ALA A 682 -30.52 24.95 11.52
N ALA A 683 -29.77 24.00 10.94
CA ALA A 683 -29.54 23.86 9.51
C ALA A 683 -30.25 22.65 8.87
N MET A 684 -30.98 21.83 9.64
CA MET A 684 -31.69 20.66 9.12
C MET A 684 -32.56 21.01 7.90
N GLY A 685 -32.31 20.31 6.79
CA GLY A 685 -33.04 20.47 5.53
C GLY A 685 -32.64 21.69 4.69
N LYS A 686 -31.55 22.38 5.01
CA LYS A 686 -31.07 23.60 4.30
C LYS A 686 -29.82 23.36 3.45
N MET A 687 -29.58 22.12 2.99
CA MET A 687 -28.37 21.81 2.21
C MET A 687 -28.28 22.61 0.90
N SER A 688 -29.42 23.05 0.35
CA SER A 688 -29.50 23.95 -0.80
C SER A 688 -28.75 25.29 -0.62
N LEU A 689 -28.52 25.74 0.63
CA LEU A 689 -27.68 26.93 0.91
C LEU A 689 -26.27 26.79 0.31
N TYR A 690 -25.75 25.56 0.23
CA TYR A 690 -24.46 25.28 -0.40
C TYR A 690 -24.48 25.50 -1.92
N GLU A 691 -25.63 25.33 -2.60
CA GLU A 691 -25.77 25.64 -4.03
C GLU A 691 -25.68 27.15 -4.27
N SER A 692 -26.33 27.94 -3.43
CA SER A 692 -26.26 29.41 -3.45
C SER A 692 -24.86 29.90 -3.13
N PHE A 693 -24.20 29.31 -2.13
CA PHE A 693 -22.79 29.59 -1.81
C PHE A 693 -21.86 29.28 -2.99
N ALA A 694 -21.96 28.09 -3.60
CA ALA A 694 -21.12 27.70 -4.73
C ALA A 694 -21.28 28.67 -5.92
N GLN A 695 -22.51 29.12 -6.21
CA GLN A 695 -22.81 30.13 -7.23
C GLN A 695 -22.24 31.51 -6.90
N ALA A 696 -22.13 31.89 -5.62
CA ALA A 696 -21.52 33.14 -5.17
C ALA A 696 -19.98 33.09 -5.16
N THR A 697 -19.35 31.91 -5.14
CA THR A 697 -17.89 31.80 -5.28
C THR A 697 -17.44 32.18 -6.69
N ALA A 698 -16.16 32.57 -6.82
CA ALA A 698 -15.52 32.83 -8.12
C ALA A 698 -15.45 31.61 -9.08
N LEU A 699 -15.87 30.41 -8.64
CA LEU A 699 -16.05 29.25 -9.52
C LEU A 699 -17.37 29.33 -10.31
N GLY A 700 -18.43 29.87 -9.71
CA GLY A 700 -19.75 30.01 -10.31
C GLY A 700 -20.51 28.69 -10.56
N ASP A 701 -19.97 27.54 -10.17
CA ASP A 701 -20.57 26.23 -10.41
C ASP A 701 -20.50 25.28 -9.20
N LEU A 702 -21.59 24.55 -8.97
CA LEU A 702 -21.74 23.59 -7.87
C LEU A 702 -20.81 22.38 -7.98
N HIS A 703 -20.51 21.91 -9.19
CA HIS A 703 -19.77 20.67 -9.40
C HIS A 703 -18.30 20.84 -8.97
N THR A 704 -17.63 21.86 -9.50
CA THR A 704 -16.23 22.14 -9.20
C THR A 704 -16.06 22.53 -7.74
N CYS A 705 -16.96 23.35 -7.18
CA CYS A 705 -16.94 23.70 -5.76
C CYS A 705 -17.06 22.45 -4.86
N LEU A 706 -18.07 21.60 -5.12
CA LEU A 706 -18.28 20.37 -4.34
C LEU A 706 -17.11 19.38 -4.48
N MET A 707 -16.54 19.22 -5.66
CA MET A 707 -15.37 18.34 -5.85
C MET A 707 -14.13 18.91 -5.15
N MET A 708 -13.89 20.22 -5.20
CA MET A 708 -12.77 20.87 -4.50
C MET A 708 -12.91 20.76 -2.97
N ASP A 709 -14.10 21.02 -2.42
CA ASP A 709 -14.36 20.95 -0.98
C ASP A 709 -14.26 19.54 -0.43
N MET A 710 -14.85 18.56 -1.13
CA MET A 710 -14.71 17.15 -0.75
C MET A 710 -13.26 16.68 -0.90
N LYS A 711 -12.50 17.22 -1.87
CA LYS A 711 -11.07 16.91 -2.05
C LYS A 711 -10.19 17.49 -0.95
N ALA A 712 -10.52 18.67 -0.43
CA ALA A 712 -9.87 19.26 0.75
C ALA A 712 -10.22 18.46 2.02
N CYS A 713 -11.50 18.14 2.21
CA CYS A 713 -11.96 17.26 3.30
C CYS A 713 -11.24 15.90 3.29
N GLN A 714 -11.03 15.31 2.10
CA GLN A 714 -10.30 14.05 1.93
C GLN A 714 -8.80 14.15 2.31
N GLU A 715 -8.15 15.30 2.11
CA GLU A 715 -6.75 15.54 2.50
C GLU A 715 -6.59 15.89 3.99
N ASP A 716 -7.64 16.41 4.65
CA ASP A 716 -7.62 16.87 6.05
C ASP A 716 -8.19 15.87 7.08
N ASP A 717 -9.38 15.32 6.83
CA ASP A 717 -10.15 14.49 7.77
C ASP A 717 -11.00 13.44 7.02
N ILE A 718 -10.43 12.24 6.86
CA ILE A 718 -11.07 11.09 6.20
C ILE A 718 -12.31 10.63 6.99
N ARG A 719 -12.36 10.84 8.31
CA ARG A 719 -13.49 10.44 9.16
C ARG A 719 -14.68 11.38 8.96
N LEU A 720 -14.43 12.68 8.84
CA LEU A 720 -15.41 13.67 8.38
C LEU A 720 -15.89 13.37 6.95
N LEU A 721 -15.00 13.01 6.02
CA LEU A 721 -15.37 12.62 4.65
C LEU A 721 -16.38 11.46 4.64
N CYS A 722 -16.11 10.40 5.40
CA CYS A 722 -17.03 9.26 5.55
C CYS A 722 -18.37 9.67 6.18
N TYR A 723 -18.35 10.54 7.19
CA TYR A 723 -19.57 11.05 7.83
C TYR A 723 -20.41 11.91 6.88
N LEU A 724 -19.79 12.80 6.09
CA LEU A 724 -20.46 13.65 5.11
C LEU A 724 -21.08 12.85 3.96
N THR A 725 -20.33 11.87 3.41
CA THR A 725 -20.64 11.10 2.19
C THR A 725 -22.13 10.72 2.01
N PRO A 726 -22.84 10.11 2.98
CA PRO A 726 -24.28 9.83 2.89
C PRO A 726 -25.15 11.03 2.50
N SER A 727 -24.91 12.21 3.09
CA SER A 727 -25.72 13.41 2.81
C SER A 727 -25.38 13.99 1.43
N ILE A 728 -24.10 14.05 1.08
CA ILE A 728 -23.63 14.63 -0.18
C ILE A 728 -24.18 13.86 -1.39
N TYR A 729 -24.24 12.53 -1.31
CA TYR A 729 -24.85 11.69 -2.36
C TYR A 729 -26.40 11.75 -2.40
N THR A 730 -27.05 12.11 -1.30
CA THR A 730 -28.53 12.22 -1.21
C THR A 730 -29.04 13.58 -1.69
N GLU A 731 -28.37 14.67 -1.29
CA GLU A 731 -28.77 16.05 -1.58
C GLU A 731 -28.28 16.50 -2.97
N PHE A 732 -27.09 16.06 -3.41
CA PHE A 732 -26.51 16.40 -4.72
C PHE A 732 -26.39 15.18 -5.66
N PRO A 733 -27.47 14.40 -5.91
CA PRO A 733 -27.39 13.13 -6.61
C PRO A 733 -27.02 13.28 -8.09
N ASP A 734 -27.31 14.42 -8.72
CA ASP A 734 -27.00 14.61 -10.14
C ASP A 734 -25.55 15.00 -10.42
N GLU A 735 -24.84 15.59 -9.47
CA GLU A 735 -23.40 15.84 -9.59
C GLU A 735 -22.61 14.58 -9.18
N THR A 736 -22.99 13.98 -8.04
CA THR A 736 -22.24 12.87 -7.43
C THR A 736 -22.44 11.52 -8.12
N LEU A 737 -23.58 11.26 -8.79
CA LEU A 737 -23.88 9.98 -9.44
C LEU A 737 -23.63 9.97 -10.95
N ARG A 738 -23.13 11.08 -11.52
CA ARG A 738 -22.73 11.18 -12.94
C ARG A 738 -21.22 11.05 -13.14
N SER A 739 -20.42 11.57 -12.21
CA SER A 739 -18.96 11.40 -12.19
C SER A 739 -18.53 10.19 -11.35
N ALA A 740 -17.38 9.61 -11.66
CA ALA A 740 -16.70 8.63 -10.80
C ALA A 740 -15.70 9.29 -9.82
N GLU A 741 -15.52 10.62 -9.90
CA GLU A 741 -14.50 11.38 -9.19
C GLU A 741 -14.65 11.33 -7.67
N LEU A 742 -15.83 11.70 -7.13
CA LEU A 742 -16.11 11.59 -5.70
C LEU A 742 -16.00 10.14 -5.20
N LEU A 743 -16.39 9.16 -6.02
CA LEU A 743 -16.24 7.75 -5.67
C LEU A 743 -14.77 7.34 -5.57
N ASN A 744 -13.93 7.73 -6.55
CA ASN A 744 -12.48 7.50 -6.51
C ASN A 744 -11.84 8.14 -5.28
N MET A 745 -12.17 9.41 -5.05
CA MET A 745 -11.73 10.20 -3.90
C MET A 745 -12.05 9.50 -2.57
N ILE A 746 -13.23 8.90 -2.42
CA ILE A 746 -13.57 8.10 -1.25
C ILE A 746 -12.76 6.79 -1.20
N VAL A 747 -12.78 5.97 -2.26
CA VAL A 747 -12.14 4.63 -2.21
C VAL A 747 -10.60 4.66 -2.14
N ALA A 748 -9.97 5.78 -2.47
CA ALA A 748 -8.52 5.99 -2.39
C ALA A 748 -7.99 6.12 -0.95
N VAL A 749 -8.83 6.54 0.02
CA VAL A 749 -8.38 6.84 1.40
C VAL A 749 -9.05 6.01 2.50
N ILE A 750 -10.23 5.44 2.26
CA ILE A 750 -10.94 4.66 3.29
C ILE A 750 -10.18 3.40 3.72
N ASP A 751 -10.39 2.99 4.97
CA ASP A 751 -9.99 1.69 5.48
C ASP A 751 -11.11 0.63 5.32
N SER A 752 -10.85 -0.60 5.78
CA SER A 752 -11.84 -1.68 5.75
C SER A 752 -13.05 -1.48 6.69
N THR A 753 -12.90 -0.64 7.72
CA THR A 753 -13.93 -0.33 8.72
C THR A 753 -14.91 0.69 8.14
N GLN A 754 -14.36 1.78 7.58
CA GLN A 754 -15.10 2.81 6.85
C GLN A 754 -15.81 2.26 5.61
N LEU A 755 -15.17 1.33 4.88
CA LEU A 755 -15.82 0.58 3.79
C LEU A 755 -17.04 -0.21 4.30
N GLN A 756 -16.91 -0.90 5.43
CA GLN A 756 -18.00 -1.67 6.04
C GLN A 756 -19.14 -0.76 6.54
N GLU A 757 -18.83 0.42 7.07
CA GLU A 757 -19.81 1.45 7.47
C GLU A 757 -20.57 2.02 6.26
N LEU A 758 -19.86 2.40 5.19
CA LEU A 758 -20.48 2.88 3.95
C LEU A 758 -21.35 1.79 3.30
N MET A 759 -20.90 0.52 3.30
CA MET A 759 -21.74 -0.61 2.87
C MET A 759 -23.00 -0.78 3.73
N CYS A 760 -22.90 -0.57 5.06
CA CYS A 760 -24.07 -0.57 5.94
C CYS A 760 -25.02 0.59 5.63
N HIS A 761 -24.52 1.80 5.39
CA HIS A 761 -25.36 2.93 4.96
C HIS A 761 -26.10 2.63 3.64
N VAL A 762 -25.42 2.00 2.66
CA VAL A 762 -26.05 1.55 1.41
C VAL A 762 -27.14 0.51 1.68
N MET A 763 -26.85 -0.52 2.49
CA MET A 763 -27.81 -1.61 2.77
C MET A 763 -29.02 -1.17 3.60
N ILE A 764 -28.88 -0.12 4.42
CA ILE A 764 -29.97 0.51 5.18
C ILE A 764 -30.81 1.44 4.29
N GLY A 765 -30.26 1.92 3.17
CA GLY A 765 -30.90 2.86 2.25
C GLY A 765 -30.54 4.33 2.49
N ASN A 766 -29.58 4.61 3.38
CA ASN A 766 -29.13 5.96 3.73
C ASN A 766 -28.03 6.51 2.80
N LEU A 767 -27.57 5.72 1.82
CA LEU A 767 -26.56 6.12 0.83
C LEU A 767 -26.83 5.39 -0.48
N VAL A 768 -26.76 6.12 -1.60
CA VAL A 768 -26.73 5.56 -2.95
C VAL A 768 -25.54 6.17 -3.67
N MET A 769 -24.64 5.34 -4.21
CA MET A 769 -23.43 5.75 -4.95
C MET A 769 -23.46 5.36 -6.43
N PHE A 770 -24.44 4.55 -6.85
CA PHE A 770 -24.55 4.08 -8.24
C PHE A 770 -26.00 4.15 -8.75
N ARG A 771 -26.20 4.73 -9.95
CA ARG A 771 -27.45 4.65 -10.71
C ARG A 771 -27.32 3.71 -11.90
N LYS A 772 -28.44 3.14 -12.37
CA LYS A 772 -28.46 2.06 -13.40
C LYS A 772 -27.99 2.52 -14.79
N ASP A 773 -27.94 3.82 -15.01
CA ASP A 773 -27.47 4.50 -16.22
C ASP A 773 -25.97 4.83 -16.18
N SER A 774 -25.44 5.27 -15.03
CA SER A 774 -24.01 5.63 -14.89
C SER A 774 -23.11 4.48 -14.47
N VAL A 775 -23.62 3.48 -13.72
CA VAL A 775 -22.81 2.43 -13.06
C VAL A 775 -21.87 1.66 -13.98
N LEU A 776 -22.26 1.36 -15.22
CA LEU A 776 -21.38 0.66 -16.17
C LEU A 776 -20.17 1.53 -16.57
N ASN A 777 -20.38 2.83 -16.78
CA ASN A 777 -19.30 3.76 -17.14
C ASN A 777 -18.36 4.00 -15.95
N ILE A 778 -18.92 4.15 -14.73
CA ILE A 778 -18.16 4.29 -13.48
C ILE A 778 -17.29 3.04 -13.24
N LEU A 779 -17.87 1.83 -13.39
CA LEU A 779 -17.09 0.60 -13.24
C LEU A 779 -16.02 0.43 -14.34
N ILE A 780 -16.26 0.89 -15.57
CA ILE A 780 -15.24 0.91 -16.63
C ILE A 780 -14.11 1.89 -16.30
N GLN A 781 -14.42 3.08 -15.75
CA GLN A 781 -13.40 4.03 -15.29
C GLN A 781 -12.60 3.47 -14.10
N SER A 782 -13.24 2.68 -13.22
CA SER A 782 -12.55 2.04 -12.09
C SER A 782 -11.51 0.98 -12.49
N LEU A 783 -11.46 0.56 -13.76
CA LEU A 783 -10.47 -0.41 -14.22
C LEU A 783 -9.03 0.15 -14.24
N ASP A 784 -8.87 1.47 -14.24
CA ASP A 784 -7.58 2.18 -14.14
C ASP A 784 -7.13 2.45 -12.68
N TRP A 785 -7.96 2.10 -11.69
CA TRP A 785 -7.78 2.39 -10.26
C TRP A 785 -6.96 1.30 -9.53
N GLU A 786 -6.47 1.61 -8.33
CA GLU A 786 -5.67 0.66 -7.54
C GLU A 786 -6.44 -0.60 -7.11
N THR A 787 -5.71 -1.68 -6.79
CA THR A 787 -6.29 -2.96 -6.35
C THR A 787 -7.34 -2.81 -5.24
N PHE A 788 -7.09 -1.97 -4.24
CA PHE A 788 -8.05 -1.77 -3.15
C PHE A 788 -9.18 -0.81 -3.52
N GLU A 789 -8.92 0.21 -4.32
CA GLU A 789 -9.94 1.11 -4.86
C GLU A 789 -10.96 0.31 -5.68
N GLN A 790 -10.48 -0.59 -6.55
CA GLN A 790 -11.30 -1.55 -7.29
C GLN A 790 -12.08 -2.47 -6.36
N TYR A 791 -11.44 -3.16 -5.41
CA TYR A 791 -12.16 -4.07 -4.50
C TYR A 791 -13.24 -3.35 -3.68
N SER A 792 -12.97 -2.12 -3.20
CA SER A 792 -13.91 -1.28 -2.47
C SER A 792 -15.08 -0.83 -3.35
N THR A 793 -14.79 -0.36 -4.57
CA THR A 793 -15.79 -0.02 -5.59
C THR A 793 -16.70 -1.21 -5.90
N TRP A 794 -16.14 -2.41 -6.07
CA TRP A 794 -16.92 -3.63 -6.27
C TRP A 794 -17.73 -4.02 -5.02
N GLN A 795 -17.22 -3.86 -3.80
CA GLN A 795 -18.01 -4.14 -2.59
C GLN A 795 -19.18 -3.15 -2.42
N LEU A 796 -18.94 -1.86 -2.64
CA LEU A 796 -19.97 -0.82 -2.61
C LEU A 796 -21.03 -1.07 -3.69
N PHE A 797 -20.63 -1.42 -4.91
CA PHE A 797 -21.56 -1.82 -5.98
C PHE A 797 -22.41 -3.03 -5.56
N LEU A 798 -21.80 -4.03 -4.91
CA LEU A 798 -22.48 -5.25 -4.48
C LEU A 798 -23.36 -5.09 -3.22
N ALA A 799 -23.20 -4.00 -2.48
CA ALA A 799 -24.15 -3.58 -1.45
C ALA A 799 -25.43 -2.97 -2.07
N HIS A 800 -25.36 -2.46 -3.31
CA HIS A 800 -26.54 -1.95 -4.03
C HIS A 800 -27.35 -3.08 -4.67
N SER A 801 -28.68 -2.94 -4.69
CA SER A 801 -29.59 -3.86 -5.39
C SER A 801 -29.66 -3.61 -6.91
N ILE A 802 -28.51 -3.55 -7.58
CA ILE A 802 -28.39 -3.41 -9.04
C ILE A 802 -28.19 -4.80 -9.67
N PRO A 803 -29.07 -5.25 -10.59
CA PRO A 803 -28.91 -6.55 -11.24
C PRO A 803 -27.61 -6.64 -12.04
N LEU A 804 -26.91 -7.77 -11.94
CA LEU A 804 -25.60 -7.98 -12.58
C LEU A 804 -25.66 -7.86 -14.12
N GLU A 805 -26.81 -8.16 -14.72
CA GLU A 805 -27.08 -7.98 -16.15
C GLU A 805 -27.01 -6.51 -16.62
N THR A 806 -27.08 -5.54 -15.70
CA THR A 806 -26.89 -4.10 -16.00
C THR A 806 -25.43 -3.80 -16.36
N ILE A 807 -24.48 -4.48 -15.70
CA ILE A 807 -23.03 -4.21 -15.83
C ILE A 807 -22.27 -5.27 -16.63
N ILE A 808 -22.93 -6.37 -17.03
CA ILE A 808 -22.28 -7.49 -17.71
C ILE A 808 -21.50 -7.16 -19.01
N PRO A 809 -21.79 -6.08 -19.77
CA PRO A 809 -20.95 -5.67 -20.90
C PRO A 809 -19.49 -5.34 -20.53
N ILE A 810 -19.18 -5.06 -19.25
CA ILE A 810 -17.81 -4.80 -18.80
C ILE A 810 -16.85 -5.97 -19.08
N LEU A 811 -17.36 -7.21 -19.24
CA LEU A 811 -16.57 -8.37 -19.66
C LEU A 811 -15.84 -8.17 -21.00
N GLN A 812 -16.29 -7.23 -21.84
CA GLN A 812 -15.63 -6.85 -23.11
C GLN A 812 -14.40 -5.95 -22.91
N HIS A 813 -14.29 -5.27 -21.77
CA HIS A 813 -13.17 -4.39 -21.41
C HIS A 813 -12.10 -5.14 -20.59
N LEU A 814 -12.52 -6.15 -19.82
CA LEU A 814 -11.66 -6.86 -18.86
C LEU A 814 -10.65 -7.82 -19.52
N LYS A 815 -9.45 -7.33 -19.80
CA LYS A 815 -8.28 -8.15 -20.18
C LYS A 815 -7.75 -8.97 -18.99
N TYR A 816 -7.34 -10.21 -19.25
CA TYR A 816 -6.86 -11.18 -18.26
C TYR A 816 -5.71 -10.68 -17.34
N LYS A 817 -4.64 -10.11 -17.91
CA LYS A 817 -3.43 -9.72 -17.13
C LYS A 817 -3.50 -8.33 -16.49
N GLU A 818 -4.52 -7.53 -16.81
CA GLU A 818 -4.61 -6.12 -16.39
C GLU A 818 -5.70 -5.87 -15.33
N HIS A 819 -6.69 -6.76 -15.19
CA HIS A 819 -7.86 -6.52 -14.32
C HIS A 819 -8.25 -7.72 -13.42
N PRO A 820 -7.33 -8.31 -12.64
CA PRO A 820 -7.61 -9.49 -11.82
C PRO A 820 -8.69 -9.25 -10.75
N GLU A 821 -8.80 -8.04 -10.21
CA GLU A 821 -9.76 -7.65 -9.17
C GLU A 821 -11.20 -7.77 -9.68
N ALA A 822 -11.53 -7.02 -10.74
CA ALA A 822 -12.84 -7.02 -11.37
C ALA A 822 -13.22 -8.41 -11.94
N LEU A 823 -12.26 -9.14 -12.52
CA LEU A 823 -12.48 -10.53 -12.95
C LEU A 823 -12.78 -11.46 -11.77
N SER A 824 -12.07 -11.33 -10.65
CA SER A 824 -12.33 -12.15 -9.45
C SER A 824 -13.71 -11.86 -8.85
N CYS A 825 -14.11 -10.59 -8.77
CA CYS A 825 -15.42 -10.18 -8.28
C CYS A 825 -16.55 -10.70 -9.17
N LEU A 826 -16.47 -10.49 -10.49
CA LEU A 826 -17.48 -10.97 -11.43
C LEU A 826 -17.60 -12.48 -11.44
N LEU A 827 -16.49 -13.23 -11.40
CA LEU A 827 -16.52 -14.69 -11.36
C LEU A 827 -17.27 -15.21 -10.12
N LEU A 828 -17.04 -14.59 -8.96
CA LEU A 828 -17.68 -14.99 -7.70
C LEU A 828 -19.18 -14.68 -7.65
N GLN A 829 -19.64 -13.66 -8.37
CA GLN A 829 -21.05 -13.25 -8.43
C GLN A 829 -21.83 -13.94 -9.57
N LEU A 830 -21.24 -14.09 -10.76
CA LEU A 830 -21.84 -14.91 -11.85
C LEU A 830 -22.10 -16.36 -11.39
N ARG A 831 -21.26 -16.88 -10.48
CA ARG A 831 -21.42 -18.18 -9.82
C ARG A 831 -22.67 -18.28 -8.93
N ARG A 832 -23.27 -17.16 -8.52
CA ARG A 832 -24.55 -17.06 -7.80
C ARG A 832 -25.74 -16.84 -8.74
N GLU A 833 -25.51 -16.22 -9.90
CA GLU A 833 -26.53 -15.95 -10.91
C GLU A 833 -26.96 -17.20 -11.70
N LYS A 834 -28.23 -17.20 -12.13
CA LYS A 834 -28.72 -18.13 -13.15
C LYS A 834 -28.30 -17.59 -14.53
N PRO A 835 -27.70 -18.39 -15.43
CA PRO A 835 -27.19 -17.91 -16.71
C PRO A 835 -28.32 -17.33 -17.57
N SER A 836 -28.21 -16.05 -17.95
CA SER A 836 -29.03 -15.44 -19.00
C SER A 836 -28.36 -15.59 -20.37
N GLY A 837 -29.14 -15.51 -21.45
CA GLY A 837 -28.61 -15.56 -22.82
C GLY A 837 -27.64 -14.42 -23.15
N GLU A 838 -27.74 -13.27 -22.47
CA GLU A 838 -26.81 -12.15 -22.63
C GLU A 838 -25.56 -12.32 -21.76
N MET A 839 -25.69 -12.86 -20.54
CA MET A 839 -24.53 -13.24 -19.70
C MET A 839 -23.65 -14.28 -20.40
N VAL A 840 -24.26 -15.37 -20.91
CA VAL A 840 -23.55 -16.43 -21.65
C VAL A 840 -22.88 -15.87 -22.91
N LYS A 841 -23.56 -14.95 -23.62
CA LYS A 841 -22.99 -14.25 -24.78
C LYS A 841 -21.77 -13.39 -24.42
N MET A 842 -21.82 -12.61 -23.34
CA MET A 842 -20.68 -11.78 -22.90
C MET A 842 -19.51 -12.64 -22.40
N VAL A 843 -19.78 -13.71 -21.66
CA VAL A 843 -18.77 -14.70 -21.22
C VAL A 843 -18.05 -15.36 -22.41
N LEU A 844 -18.80 -15.79 -23.44
CA LEU A 844 -18.22 -16.37 -24.66
C LEU A 844 -17.54 -15.33 -25.57
N SER A 845 -17.87 -14.05 -25.44
CA SER A 845 -17.25 -12.96 -26.22
C SER A 845 -15.82 -12.63 -25.77
N ARG A 846 -15.37 -13.18 -24.63
CA ARG A 846 -13.98 -13.07 -24.16
C ARG A 846 -13.02 -13.82 -25.09
N PRO A 847 -11.83 -13.27 -25.42
CA PRO A 847 -10.82 -13.99 -26.18
C PRO A 847 -10.41 -15.32 -25.52
N CYS A 848 -10.15 -16.34 -26.33
CA CYS A 848 -9.56 -17.59 -25.87
C CYS A 848 -8.07 -17.37 -25.58
N HIS A 849 -7.62 -17.64 -24.35
CA HIS A 849 -6.21 -17.55 -23.97
C HIS A 849 -5.88 -18.71 -23.02
N PRO A 850 -4.79 -19.49 -23.21
CA PRO A 850 -4.53 -20.68 -22.41
C PRO A 850 -4.43 -20.44 -20.89
N GLU A 851 -3.96 -19.25 -20.50
CA GLU A 851 -3.87 -18.85 -19.09
C GLU A 851 -5.19 -18.28 -18.53
N ASP A 852 -6.13 -17.80 -19.36
CA ASP A 852 -7.40 -17.22 -18.88
C ASP A 852 -8.45 -18.31 -18.63
N GLN A 853 -8.53 -18.75 -17.37
CA GLN A 853 -9.46 -19.77 -16.92
C GLN A 853 -10.86 -19.24 -16.56
N PHE A 854 -11.14 -17.93 -16.73
CA PHE A 854 -12.41 -17.31 -16.33
C PHE A 854 -13.61 -17.97 -17.01
N THR A 855 -13.61 -18.02 -18.34
CA THR A 855 -14.76 -18.50 -19.13
C THR A 855 -15.03 -19.99 -18.89
N THR A 856 -14.00 -20.84 -18.91
CA THR A 856 -14.15 -22.27 -18.61
C THR A 856 -14.64 -22.50 -17.18
N SER A 857 -14.18 -21.71 -16.19
CA SER A 857 -14.61 -21.84 -14.79
C SER A 857 -16.09 -21.51 -14.60
N ILE A 858 -16.60 -20.41 -15.17
CA ILE A 858 -18.02 -20.05 -15.01
C ILE A 858 -18.94 -20.97 -15.82
N LEU A 859 -18.55 -21.34 -17.05
CA LEU A 859 -19.29 -22.31 -17.86
C LEU A 859 -19.37 -23.68 -17.17
N ARG A 860 -18.27 -24.16 -16.57
CA ARG A 860 -18.26 -25.41 -15.76
C ARG A 860 -19.24 -25.33 -14.59
N HIS A 861 -19.33 -24.19 -13.91
CA HIS A 861 -20.21 -24.04 -12.75
C HIS A 861 -21.69 -24.01 -13.15
N TRP A 862 -22.04 -23.30 -14.22
CA TRP A 862 -23.40 -23.31 -14.76
C TRP A 862 -23.76 -24.69 -15.34
N ALA A 863 -22.85 -25.34 -16.06
CA ALA A 863 -22.99 -26.71 -16.55
C ALA A 863 -23.11 -27.78 -15.44
N ALA A 864 -22.91 -27.43 -14.17
CA ALA A 864 -23.09 -28.32 -13.01
C ALA A 864 -24.36 -28.03 -12.18
N LYS A 865 -25.15 -27.02 -12.57
CA LYS A 865 -26.38 -26.60 -11.84
C LYS A 865 -27.59 -26.30 -12.73
N HIS A 866 -27.34 -25.86 -13.96
CA HIS A 866 -28.29 -25.28 -14.91
C HIS A 866 -27.90 -25.73 -16.34
N ASP A 867 -27.60 -27.02 -16.49
CA ASP A 867 -27.10 -27.61 -17.74
C ASP A 867 -28.15 -27.56 -18.87
N ASP A 868 -29.42 -27.67 -18.52
CA ASP A 868 -30.59 -27.44 -19.38
C ASP A 868 -30.63 -26.01 -19.96
N VAL A 869 -30.56 -24.98 -19.10
CA VAL A 869 -30.69 -23.56 -19.48
C VAL A 869 -29.43 -23.08 -20.21
N LEU A 870 -28.25 -23.48 -19.74
CA LEU A 870 -27.00 -23.20 -20.44
C LEU A 870 -26.98 -23.85 -21.83
N GLY A 871 -27.51 -25.08 -21.94
CA GLY A 871 -27.64 -25.80 -23.20
C GLY A 871 -28.46 -25.06 -24.25
N GLU A 872 -29.67 -24.62 -23.90
CA GLU A 872 -30.52 -23.84 -24.82
C GLU A 872 -29.94 -22.45 -25.14
N HIS A 873 -29.27 -21.78 -24.19
CA HIS A 873 -28.60 -20.50 -24.48
C HIS A 873 -27.40 -20.65 -25.43
N ILE A 874 -26.57 -21.69 -25.27
CA ILE A 874 -25.45 -21.96 -26.20
C ILE A 874 -25.97 -22.40 -27.58
N LYS A 875 -27.00 -23.25 -27.64
CA LYS A 875 -27.72 -23.61 -28.87
C LYS A 875 -28.22 -22.39 -29.65
N ALA A 876 -28.87 -21.45 -28.95
CA ALA A 876 -29.37 -20.22 -29.56
C ALA A 876 -28.24 -19.34 -30.13
N LEU A 877 -27.08 -19.26 -29.46
CA LEU A 877 -25.92 -18.51 -29.93
C LEU A 877 -25.22 -19.18 -31.12
N LEU A 878 -25.04 -20.50 -31.09
CA LEU A 878 -24.48 -21.29 -32.19
C LEU A 878 -25.31 -21.11 -33.48
N ILE A 879 -26.63 -21.38 -33.42
CA ILE A 879 -27.52 -21.27 -34.58
C ILE A 879 -27.55 -19.82 -35.12
N LYS A 880 -27.55 -18.81 -34.23
CA LYS A 880 -27.55 -17.40 -34.62
C LYS A 880 -26.27 -16.99 -35.35
N ASN A 881 -25.10 -17.36 -34.83
CA ASN A 881 -23.81 -16.92 -35.38
C ASN A 881 -23.39 -17.74 -36.60
N ASN A 882 -23.84 -18.99 -36.72
CA ASN A 882 -23.68 -19.83 -37.91
C ASN A 882 -24.38 -19.26 -39.15
N ASN A 883 -25.50 -18.54 -38.96
CA ASN A 883 -26.30 -17.97 -40.04
C ASN A 883 -25.85 -16.56 -40.48
N LEU A 884 -24.74 -16.02 -39.97
CA LEU A 884 -24.21 -14.72 -40.36
C LEU A 884 -23.44 -14.80 -41.70
N PRO A 885 -23.82 -14.03 -42.74
CA PRO A 885 -23.16 -14.11 -44.03
C PRO A 885 -21.72 -13.58 -43.97
N ARG A 886 -20.75 -14.41 -44.40
CA ARG A 886 -19.29 -14.14 -44.43
C ARG A 886 -18.91 -12.98 -45.38
N LYS A 887 -19.26 -11.73 -45.04
CA LYS A 887 -18.76 -10.52 -45.72
C LYS A 887 -17.31 -10.27 -45.33
N ARG A 888 -16.39 -10.41 -46.30
CA ARG A 888 -15.02 -9.85 -46.24
C ARG A 888 -15.09 -8.38 -45.76
N GLN A 889 -14.55 -8.08 -44.57
CA GLN A 889 -14.17 -6.69 -44.24
C GLN A 889 -12.73 -6.44 -44.74
N SER A 890 -12.52 -5.25 -45.26
CA SER A 890 -11.22 -4.80 -45.79
C SER A 890 -10.32 -4.29 -44.68
N LEU A 891 -9.00 -4.43 -44.83
CA LEU A 891 -8.03 -3.82 -43.92
C LEU A 891 -7.96 -2.30 -44.15
N ARG A 892 -8.69 -1.52 -43.33
CA ARG A 892 -8.43 -0.09 -43.12
C ARG A 892 -8.78 0.36 -41.70
N SER A 893 -7.92 1.25 -41.19
CA SER A 893 -8.08 2.17 -40.05
C SER A 893 -8.35 1.60 -38.66
N SER A 894 -7.66 2.21 -37.70
CA SER A 894 -7.59 1.95 -36.26
C SER A 894 -8.83 2.40 -35.46
N SER A 895 -8.92 1.89 -34.23
CA SER A 895 -9.85 2.28 -33.14
C SER A 895 -11.34 1.90 -33.25
N SER A 896 -11.97 1.75 -32.09
CA SER A 896 -13.42 1.63 -31.83
C SER A 896 -14.23 0.57 -32.61
N LYS A 897 -13.81 -0.71 -32.58
CA LYS A 897 -14.70 -1.85 -32.88
C LYS A 897 -14.60 -2.93 -31.81
N LEU A 898 -15.63 -3.03 -30.96
CA LEU A 898 -15.84 -4.15 -30.04
C LEU A 898 -15.90 -5.47 -30.82
N ALA A 899 -15.24 -6.51 -30.31
CA ALA A 899 -15.16 -7.81 -30.98
C ALA A 899 -16.55 -8.46 -31.12
N GLN A 900 -16.89 -8.93 -32.32
CA GLN A 900 -18.10 -9.70 -32.55
C GLN A 900 -17.83 -11.18 -32.30
N LEU A 901 -18.61 -11.79 -31.39
CA LEU A 901 -18.56 -13.21 -31.05
C LEU A 901 -18.63 -14.09 -32.31
N THR A 902 -17.53 -14.80 -32.62
CA THR A 902 -17.45 -15.66 -33.80
C THR A 902 -17.96 -17.08 -33.50
N LEU A 903 -18.26 -17.86 -34.54
CA LEU A 903 -18.60 -19.28 -34.39
C LEU A 903 -17.41 -20.09 -33.85
N GLU A 904 -16.20 -19.82 -34.37
CA GLU A 904 -14.94 -20.42 -33.95
C GLU A 904 -14.67 -20.24 -32.45
N GLN A 905 -14.89 -19.02 -31.94
CA GLN A 905 -14.71 -18.66 -30.53
C GLN A 905 -15.68 -19.41 -29.61
N ILE A 906 -16.92 -19.67 -30.04
CA ILE A 906 -17.86 -20.50 -29.26
C ILE A 906 -17.39 -21.96 -29.25
N LEU A 907 -17.00 -22.51 -30.41
CA LEU A 907 -16.53 -23.90 -30.51
C LEU A 907 -15.26 -24.13 -29.67
N GLU A 908 -14.34 -23.17 -29.64
CA GLU A 908 -13.12 -23.25 -28.83
C GLU A 908 -13.39 -23.17 -27.32
N HIS A 909 -14.28 -22.28 -26.86
CA HIS A 909 -14.71 -22.27 -25.46
C HIS A 909 -15.47 -23.55 -25.06
N MET A 910 -16.24 -24.14 -25.99
CA MET A 910 -16.91 -25.43 -25.77
C MET A 910 -15.92 -26.61 -25.72
N ASP A 911 -14.88 -26.64 -26.57
CA ASP A 911 -13.89 -27.72 -26.53
C ASP A 911 -13.03 -27.66 -25.26
N ASN A 912 -12.64 -26.45 -24.83
CA ASN A 912 -12.01 -26.24 -23.53
C ASN A 912 -12.90 -26.72 -22.36
N LEU A 913 -14.23 -26.51 -22.44
CA LEU A 913 -15.19 -27.05 -21.47
C LEU A 913 -15.28 -28.58 -21.53
N ARG A 914 -15.28 -29.20 -22.72
CA ARG A 914 -15.27 -30.66 -22.91
C ARG A 914 -14.06 -31.30 -22.25
N LEU A 915 -12.86 -30.81 -22.59
CA LEU A 915 -11.59 -31.28 -22.02
C LEU A 915 -11.58 -31.14 -20.50
N ASN A 916 -12.08 -30.03 -19.97
CA ASN A 916 -12.14 -29.78 -18.53
C ASN A 916 -13.20 -30.64 -17.80
N LEU A 917 -14.36 -30.91 -18.42
CA LEU A 917 -15.41 -31.75 -17.84
C LEU A 917 -15.06 -33.24 -17.80
N SER A 918 -14.19 -33.73 -18.70
CA SER A 918 -13.78 -35.15 -18.80
C SER A 918 -13.39 -35.81 -17.47
N ASN A 919 -12.77 -35.06 -16.55
CA ASN A 919 -12.36 -35.52 -15.21
C ASN A 919 -13.54 -35.59 -14.20
N THR A 920 -14.80 -35.51 -14.64
CA THR A 920 -15.99 -35.42 -13.78
C THR A 920 -17.21 -36.07 -14.41
N LYS A 921 -18.07 -36.68 -13.58
CA LYS A 921 -19.38 -37.18 -14.00
C LYS A 921 -20.35 -36.01 -14.19
N ASN A 922 -20.38 -35.43 -15.39
CA ASN A 922 -21.25 -34.31 -15.75
C ASN A 922 -21.98 -34.60 -17.08
N SER A 923 -23.29 -34.35 -17.12
CA SER A 923 -24.22 -34.66 -18.22
C SER A 923 -24.33 -33.57 -19.30
N PHE A 924 -23.65 -32.43 -19.16
CA PHE A 924 -23.87 -31.26 -20.02
C PHE A 924 -23.73 -31.55 -21.51
N PHE A 925 -22.73 -32.32 -21.93
CA PHE A 925 -22.55 -32.67 -23.34
C PHE A 925 -23.51 -33.75 -23.85
N THR A 926 -24.26 -34.43 -22.97
CA THR A 926 -25.36 -35.34 -23.38
C THR A 926 -26.72 -34.62 -23.49
N GLN A 927 -26.77 -33.31 -23.20
CA GLN A 927 -28.00 -32.53 -23.28
C GLN A 927 -28.44 -32.33 -24.74
N THR A 928 -29.68 -32.73 -25.06
CA THR A 928 -30.28 -32.62 -26.41
C THR A 928 -30.10 -31.25 -27.09
N PRO A 929 -30.22 -30.09 -26.40
CA PRO A 929 -29.94 -28.79 -26.99
C PRO A 929 -28.53 -28.65 -27.59
N ILE A 930 -27.51 -29.17 -26.89
CA ILE A 930 -26.10 -29.11 -27.35
C ILE A 930 -25.88 -30.04 -28.53
N LEU A 931 -26.41 -31.27 -28.47
CA LEU A 931 -26.30 -32.27 -29.55
C LEU A 931 -26.93 -31.75 -30.86
N GLN A 932 -28.15 -31.21 -30.78
CA GLN A 932 -28.84 -30.57 -31.92
C GLN A 932 -28.05 -29.39 -32.49
N ALA A 933 -27.45 -28.55 -31.64
CA ALA A 933 -26.69 -27.39 -32.08
C ALA A 933 -25.37 -27.78 -32.77
N LEU A 934 -24.68 -28.79 -32.24
CA LEU A 934 -23.45 -29.32 -32.82
C LEU A 934 -23.72 -29.97 -34.19
N GLN A 935 -24.77 -30.79 -34.34
CA GLN A 935 -25.17 -31.33 -35.64
C GLN A 935 -25.50 -30.23 -36.67
N HIS A 936 -26.29 -29.23 -36.28
CA HIS A 936 -26.64 -28.11 -37.16
C HIS A 936 -25.40 -27.33 -37.63
N VAL A 937 -24.44 -27.10 -36.74
CA VAL A 937 -23.17 -26.45 -37.08
C VAL A 937 -22.30 -27.36 -37.95
N GLN A 938 -22.11 -28.63 -37.58
CA GLN A 938 -21.33 -29.60 -38.35
C GLN A 938 -21.83 -29.73 -39.81
N ALA A 939 -23.15 -29.72 -40.01
CA ALA A 939 -23.78 -29.78 -41.33
C ALA A 939 -23.54 -28.53 -42.21
N SER A 940 -23.05 -27.43 -41.66
CA SER A 940 -22.91 -26.14 -42.36
C SER A 940 -21.56 -25.41 -42.17
N CYS A 941 -20.68 -25.92 -41.31
CA CYS A 941 -19.32 -25.42 -41.13
C CYS A 941 -18.37 -25.97 -42.22
N ASP A 942 -17.22 -25.30 -42.43
CA ASP A 942 -16.20 -25.77 -43.38
C ASP A 942 -15.26 -26.84 -42.78
N GLU A 943 -14.57 -27.56 -43.66
CA GLU A 943 -13.73 -28.70 -43.30
C GLU A 943 -12.56 -28.35 -42.35
N ALA A 944 -12.06 -27.11 -42.37
CA ALA A 944 -11.01 -26.68 -41.46
C ALA A 944 -11.50 -26.64 -39.99
N HIS A 945 -12.72 -26.13 -39.77
CA HIS A 945 -13.34 -26.15 -38.45
C HIS A 945 -13.74 -27.56 -38.02
N LYS A 946 -14.24 -28.40 -38.95
CA LYS A 946 -14.55 -29.81 -38.66
C LYS A 946 -13.32 -30.61 -38.23
N MET A 947 -12.17 -30.39 -38.88
CA MET A 947 -10.91 -31.03 -38.51
C MET A 947 -10.35 -30.51 -37.19
N ARG A 948 -10.48 -29.20 -36.89
CA ARG A 948 -9.99 -28.62 -35.61
C ARG A 948 -10.81 -29.04 -34.40
N PHE A 949 -12.12 -29.23 -34.57
CA PHE A 949 -13.06 -29.55 -33.48
C PHE A 949 -13.70 -30.94 -33.64
N SER A 950 -12.98 -31.90 -34.24
CA SER A 950 -13.48 -33.25 -34.53
C SER A 950 -14.04 -33.95 -33.29
N ASP A 951 -13.30 -33.89 -32.18
CA ASP A 951 -13.69 -34.47 -30.90
C ASP A 951 -14.95 -33.85 -30.29
N LEU A 952 -15.22 -32.58 -30.60
CA LEU A 952 -16.39 -31.87 -30.09
C LEU A 952 -17.62 -32.25 -30.92
N PHE A 953 -17.46 -32.43 -32.24
CA PHE A 953 -18.54 -32.86 -33.12
C PHE A 953 -18.90 -34.34 -32.96
N SER A 954 -17.92 -35.23 -32.71
CA SER A 954 -18.17 -36.67 -32.55
C SER A 954 -19.13 -37.01 -31.41
N LEU A 955 -19.19 -36.17 -30.37
CA LEU A 955 -20.19 -36.25 -29.29
C LEU A 955 -21.65 -36.23 -29.78
N ALA A 956 -21.89 -35.65 -30.95
CA ALA A 956 -23.21 -35.51 -31.55
C ALA A 956 -23.47 -36.48 -32.72
N GLU A 957 -22.50 -37.32 -33.09
CA GLU A 957 -22.64 -38.29 -34.19
C GLU A 957 -23.45 -39.54 -33.78
N GLU A 958 -23.53 -39.85 -32.48
CA GLU A 958 -24.39 -40.93 -31.94
C GLU A 958 -25.87 -40.50 -31.72
N TYR A 959 -26.22 -39.22 -31.91
CA TYR A 959 -27.56 -38.71 -31.63
C TYR A 959 -28.51 -38.83 -32.84
N GLU A 960 -29.26 -39.94 -32.95
CA GLU A 960 -30.35 -40.04 -33.93
C GLU A 960 -31.55 -39.17 -33.52
N GLU A 961 -31.96 -38.24 -34.38
CA GLU A 961 -33.19 -37.44 -34.21
C GLU A 961 -34.44 -38.35 -34.29
N PRO A 962 -35.37 -38.33 -33.31
CA PRO A 962 -36.57 -39.18 -33.33
C PRO A 962 -37.48 -38.91 -34.55
N SER A 963 -37.32 -39.73 -35.60
CA SER A 963 -37.72 -39.33 -36.95
C SER A 963 -39.22 -39.09 -37.16
N SER A 964 -39.59 -37.82 -37.34
CA SER A 964 -40.99 -37.39 -37.51
C SER A 964 -41.50 -37.58 -38.95
N LYS A 965 -41.52 -38.82 -39.47
CA LYS A 965 -42.04 -39.14 -40.83
C LYS A 965 -42.95 -40.39 -40.83
N PRO A 966 -44.29 -40.24 -40.95
CA PRO A 966 -45.21 -41.37 -40.97
C PRO A 966 -45.25 -42.10 -42.32
N PRO A 967 -45.66 -43.39 -42.35
CA PRO A 967 -45.83 -44.14 -43.59
C PRO A 967 -47.01 -43.62 -44.42
N LYS A 968 -46.85 -43.62 -45.76
CA LYS A 968 -47.85 -43.08 -46.70
C LYS A 968 -48.97 -44.08 -46.98
N SER A 969 -50.22 -43.66 -46.81
CA SER A 969 -51.39 -44.29 -47.45
C SER A 969 -52.07 -43.30 -48.42
N ARG A 970 -52.67 -43.81 -49.49
CA ARG A 970 -53.00 -43.04 -50.71
C ARG A 970 -54.45 -43.24 -51.14
N ARG A 971 -55.32 -42.26 -50.93
CA ARG A 971 -56.64 -42.15 -51.61
C ARG A 971 -57.08 -40.69 -51.79
N LYS A 972 -58.05 -40.48 -52.68
CA LYS A 972 -58.42 -39.17 -53.25
C LYS A 972 -59.62 -38.54 -52.51
N ALA A 973 -59.55 -37.21 -52.29
CA ALA A 973 -60.49 -36.12 -52.66
C ALA A 973 -62.04 -36.33 -52.61
N PRO A 974 -62.87 -35.26 -52.59
CA PRO A 974 -62.62 -33.84 -52.28
C PRO A 974 -63.64 -33.19 -51.28
N ALA A 975 -63.48 -31.88 -51.05
CA ALA A 975 -64.52 -30.89 -50.77
C ALA A 975 -65.49 -31.05 -49.56
N SER A 976 -65.41 -30.11 -48.61
CA SER A 976 -66.48 -29.11 -48.41
C SER A 976 -66.09 -28.00 -47.44
N SER A 977 -66.65 -26.82 -47.71
CA SER A 977 -66.83 -25.69 -46.77
C SER A 977 -68.36 -25.47 -46.65
N PRO A 978 -68.93 -24.53 -45.86
CA PRO A 978 -68.31 -23.41 -45.13
C PRO A 978 -68.96 -23.04 -43.76
N ARG A 979 -68.57 -21.87 -43.23
CA ARG A 979 -69.39 -20.90 -42.44
C ARG A 979 -70.31 -21.41 -41.30
N SER A 980 -70.06 -20.85 -40.12
CA SER A 980 -70.97 -19.80 -39.60
C SER A 980 -70.17 -18.69 -38.90
N ARG A 981 -70.82 -17.60 -38.47
CA ARG A 981 -70.20 -16.40 -37.88
C ARG A 981 -71.16 -15.79 -36.84
N LYS A 982 -70.59 -15.08 -35.86
CA LYS A 982 -71.23 -14.29 -34.79
C LYS A 982 -71.78 -15.07 -33.58
N GLY A 983 -71.43 -14.56 -32.41
CA GLY A 983 -71.96 -14.82 -31.08
C GLY A 983 -71.33 -13.78 -30.13
N ALA A 984 -72.06 -13.28 -29.15
CA ALA A 984 -71.53 -12.31 -28.17
C ALA A 984 -70.82 -13.03 -27.01
N ALA A 985 -70.16 -12.27 -26.13
CA ALA A 985 -69.43 -12.81 -24.98
C ALA A 985 -70.34 -13.05 -23.74
N THR A 986 -69.74 -13.55 -22.64
CA THR A 986 -70.27 -13.70 -21.25
C THR A 986 -71.22 -14.90 -20.99
N PRO A 987 -71.34 -15.44 -19.75
CA PRO A 987 -70.28 -15.64 -18.70
C PRO A 987 -70.47 -16.86 -17.70
N VAL A 988 -69.56 -16.96 -16.70
CA VAL A 988 -69.69 -17.56 -15.32
C VAL A 988 -69.71 -19.11 -15.09
N SER A 989 -69.37 -19.51 -13.84
CA SER A 989 -69.41 -20.82 -13.11
C SER A 989 -68.17 -21.74 -13.26
N ASN A 990 -67.38 -22.09 -12.21
CA ASN A 990 -67.59 -22.79 -10.89
C ASN A 990 -67.45 -24.33 -11.05
N GLU A 991 -67.01 -25.17 -10.10
CA GLU A 991 -66.88 -25.16 -8.61
C GLU A 991 -65.38 -25.05 -8.13
N GLU A 992 -64.95 -24.74 -6.88
CA GLU A 992 -65.25 -25.18 -5.48
C GLU A 992 -64.79 -26.63 -5.16
N GLU A 993 -64.17 -27.02 -4.02
CA GLU A 993 -63.82 -26.42 -2.70
C GLU A 993 -62.30 -26.69 -2.34
N SER A 994 -61.63 -26.14 -1.30
CA SER A 994 -61.96 -26.03 0.15
C SER A 994 -61.06 -25.03 0.94
N ALA A 995 -61.35 -24.85 2.24
CA ALA A 995 -61.01 -23.71 3.12
C ALA A 995 -59.53 -23.63 3.63
N SER A 996 -59.04 -22.57 4.34
CA SER A 996 -59.73 -21.61 5.24
C SER A 996 -58.96 -20.29 5.56
N SER A 997 -59.73 -19.22 5.88
CA SER A 997 -59.49 -18.05 6.79
C SER A 997 -58.13 -17.28 6.84
N SER A 998 -58.08 -15.94 6.97
CA SER A 998 -59.12 -14.88 6.98
C SER A 998 -58.52 -13.44 7.11
N ALA A 999 -59.16 -12.43 6.49
CA ALA A 999 -59.14 -10.97 6.79
C ALA A 999 -57.80 -10.18 6.67
N SER A 1000 -57.76 -8.89 6.25
CA SER A 1000 -58.79 -7.99 5.67
C SER A 1000 -58.18 -6.76 4.96
N GLU A 1001 -58.70 -6.43 3.76
CA GLU A 1001 -59.08 -5.09 3.20
C GLU A 1001 -58.12 -3.86 3.28
N GLU A 1002 -57.95 -3.01 2.25
CA GLU A 1002 -58.15 -3.00 0.76
C GLU A 1002 -57.31 -1.79 0.19
N GLU A 1003 -57.27 -1.32 -1.08
CA GLU A 1003 -58.03 -1.52 -2.34
C GLU A 1003 -57.04 -1.82 -3.51
N ASP A 1004 -56.81 -0.90 -4.47
CA ASP A 1004 -55.89 -1.05 -5.61
C ASP A 1004 -54.83 0.10 -5.70
N SER A 1005 -54.86 1.18 -6.49
CA SER A 1005 -55.79 1.65 -7.53
C SER A 1005 -55.07 2.05 -8.84
N LYS A 1006 -55.84 2.23 -9.92
CA LYS A 1006 -55.37 2.33 -11.34
C LYS A 1006 -56.12 3.49 -12.06
N PRO A 1007 -55.74 4.00 -13.28
CA PRO A 1007 -55.30 3.20 -14.45
C PRO A 1007 -54.30 3.88 -15.44
N LYS A 1008 -54.28 3.40 -16.69
CA LYS A 1008 -53.20 3.56 -17.70
C LYS A 1008 -53.58 4.44 -18.90
N ALA A 1009 -52.59 5.18 -19.42
CA ALA A 1009 -52.15 5.40 -20.83
C ALA A 1009 -53.13 5.24 -22.03
N PRO A 1010 -52.82 5.92 -23.16
CA PRO A 1010 -52.39 5.12 -24.34
C PRO A 1010 -51.28 5.73 -25.23
N LYS A 1011 -50.70 4.90 -26.11
CA LYS A 1011 -49.67 5.25 -27.12
C LYS A 1011 -50.21 5.30 -28.55
N ARG A 1012 -49.68 6.17 -29.42
CA ARG A 1012 -49.54 6.02 -30.90
C ARG A 1012 -48.78 7.24 -31.48
N LYS A 1013 -48.10 7.26 -32.63
CA LYS A 1013 -47.25 6.32 -33.41
C LYS A 1013 -46.95 7.01 -34.78
N ARG A 1014 -45.70 7.46 -34.96
CA ARG A 1014 -44.84 7.19 -36.15
C ARG A 1014 -45.07 7.93 -37.51
N LYS A 1015 -43.94 8.38 -38.10
CA LYS A 1015 -43.70 9.00 -39.43
C LYS A 1015 -44.19 10.47 -39.56
N GLY A 1016 -43.45 11.41 -40.16
CA GLY A 1016 -42.01 11.46 -40.46
C GLY A 1016 -41.61 11.43 -41.96
N SER A 1017 -41.32 12.60 -42.53
CA SER A 1017 -40.44 12.85 -43.68
C SER A 1017 -40.16 14.35 -43.88
N SER A 1018 -38.88 14.69 -44.08
CA SER A 1018 -38.25 15.82 -44.82
C SER A 1018 -39.15 16.77 -45.67
N ALA A 1019 -38.77 18.03 -45.98
CA ALA A 1019 -37.42 18.58 -46.22
C ALA A 1019 -37.39 20.14 -46.31
N VAL A 1020 -36.18 20.74 -46.43
CA VAL A 1020 -35.83 22.10 -46.95
C VAL A 1020 -36.28 23.32 -46.09
N ALA A 1021 -35.52 24.41 -45.93
CA ALA A 1021 -34.07 24.68 -45.88
C ALA A 1021 -33.84 26.16 -45.44
N SER A 1022 -32.68 26.47 -44.86
CA SER A 1022 -32.01 27.78 -44.96
C SER A 1022 -30.55 27.62 -44.50
N ASP A 1023 -29.62 28.32 -45.15
CA ASP A 1023 -28.20 28.37 -44.77
C ASP A 1023 -27.90 29.58 -43.87
N SER A 1024 -26.67 29.62 -43.35
CA SER A 1024 -25.94 30.72 -42.68
C SER A 1024 -26.64 32.07 -42.43
N ASP A 1025 -26.63 32.54 -41.18
CA ASP A 1025 -25.44 33.17 -40.57
C ASP A 1025 -25.37 32.85 -39.05
#